data_AF-F8MML5-F1
#
_entry.id   AF-F8MML5-F1
#
_cell.length_a   1.000
_cell.length_b   1.000
_cell.length_c   1.000
_cell.angle_alpha   90.00
_cell.angle_beta   90.00
_cell.angle_gamma   90.00
#
_symmetry.space_group_name_H-M   'P 1'
#
loop_
_entity.id
_entity.type
_entity.pdbx_description
1 polymer ?
#
loop_
_entity_poly.entity_id
_entity_poly.type
_entity_poly.pdbx_seq_one_letter_code
_entity_poly.pdbx_strand_id
1 'polypeptide(L)'
;MPDEPAISKPTEAGRANTGDVKTPKTSTPVTRPHRHVVSAQVYDVLTLLFVFRFINALILRTFFQPDEYFQALEPAWSMAFGDQSGAWLTWEWQHQLRSSLHPAIFGLAYKAAHWILSALFPPAFEMFVLEALPKLVQSVFAALCDFYTWQLATSIFGDESNVPWTALWMTVLNPWQWYCSTRTFSNSLETTLTIAALYYWPWDLVQDAKSNKQEPLQVKDNLGSLRVSLILAAVAVLLRPTNLLIWLGVLTLTVTRLTLDGESPINRSTLLVLVKEIIVCGSAVLAVSLISDRLYFGYWTFPPYKWLYFNISQSLAVFYGHMPWHYYLSQGIPLLTTTFLPFALVGLYKATSSSQTLTVLQSNILKTLSFAVLSMVGTLSIISHKEVRFIYPLLPILHILAAPYVFKFFTIPATSATAATTTQTKGNAAAPSSPTTTGPVTLRHKISLANLLSLNLLLAIYLSLFHQPAALSVITFLRTEFERIHPDSLSLDSSLLQKQELFALFLTPCHSTPWRSHLAYPALRARALTCEPPLHTQPGSEERRDYMDEADRFYKKSEEEDGLYGVEFLREEMWGGDGLTSGGGAQGEEIPRYIVGFEGIEESLKKFFEEDKKGKEMGVELNKVWEGWNGAFNEDWRRRGKLVVWDTGVYDEVVAEQKRSVF
;
A
#
# COMPACT_ATOMS: atom_id res chain seq x y z
N MET A 1 -79.27 -23.23 46.72
CA MET A 1 -80.47 -23.96 46.26
C MET A 1 -80.01 -25.07 45.33
N PRO A 2 -80.60 -26.26 45.48
CA PRO A 2 -79.98 -27.54 45.18
C PRO A 2 -80.46 -28.11 43.84
N ASP A 3 -79.90 -29.27 43.47
CA ASP A 3 -80.57 -30.42 42.83
C ASP A 3 -79.76 -31.08 41.68
N GLU A 4 -79.16 -32.21 42.06
CA GLU A 4 -78.94 -33.46 41.33
C GLU A 4 -80.16 -33.95 40.50
N PRO A 5 -80.16 -35.12 39.79
CA PRO A 5 -79.09 -35.97 39.22
C PRO A 5 -79.41 -36.59 37.82
N ALA A 6 -78.40 -37.33 37.30
CA ALA A 6 -78.32 -38.58 36.51
C ALA A 6 -79.52 -39.22 35.74
N ILE A 7 -79.13 -40.03 34.73
CA ILE A 7 -79.73 -41.23 34.05
C ILE A 7 -79.52 -41.05 32.51
N SER A 8 -79.00 -41.95 31.66
CA SER A 8 -78.85 -43.41 31.60
C SER A 8 -77.78 -43.85 30.56
N LYS A 9 -77.10 -44.98 30.80
CA LYS A 9 -76.38 -45.88 29.85
C LYS A 9 -77.36 -46.47 28.78
N PRO A 10 -76.96 -47.15 27.66
CA PRO A 10 -75.77 -48.02 27.51
C PRO A 10 -75.05 -48.09 26.13
N THR A 11 -73.83 -48.67 26.22
CA THR A 11 -72.99 -49.43 25.26
C THR A 11 -73.33 -49.49 23.77
N GLU A 12 -72.33 -49.16 22.93
CA GLU A 12 -71.92 -50.04 21.83
C GLU A 12 -70.41 -49.86 21.51
N ALA A 13 -69.75 -50.99 21.28
CA ALA A 13 -68.32 -51.11 21.12
C ALA A 13 -67.88 -50.76 19.69
N GLY A 14 -66.75 -50.05 19.55
CA GLY A 14 -66.16 -49.87 18.22
C GLY A 14 -64.87 -49.04 18.21
N ARG A 15 -63.75 -49.74 18.00
CA ARG A 15 -62.46 -49.24 17.49
C ARG A 15 -61.58 -48.39 18.41
N ALA A 16 -60.47 -49.00 18.80
CA ALA A 16 -59.26 -48.35 19.31
C ALA A 16 -58.80 -47.24 18.36
N ASN A 17 -58.64 -46.03 18.90
CA ASN A 17 -57.90 -44.94 18.26
C ASN A 17 -56.85 -44.44 19.24
N THR A 18 -55.59 -44.60 18.84
CA THR A 18 -54.39 -44.31 19.62
C THR A 18 -54.12 -42.81 19.70
N GLY A 19 -54.11 -42.31 20.94
CA GLY A 19 -53.31 -41.22 21.48
C GLY A 19 -52.75 -40.14 20.54
N ASP A 20 -53.32 -38.94 20.67
CA ASP A 20 -52.61 -37.68 20.54
C ASP A 20 -51.38 -37.65 21.46
N VAL A 21 -50.18 -37.58 20.86
CA VAL A 21 -48.99 -37.01 21.52
C VAL A 21 -48.56 -35.81 20.68
N LYS A 22 -49.03 -34.62 21.09
CA LYS A 22 -48.49 -33.35 20.61
C LYS A 22 -47.05 -33.21 21.11
N THR A 23 -46.08 -33.46 20.23
CA THR A 23 -44.68 -33.07 20.44
C THR A 23 -44.56 -31.54 20.34
N PRO A 24 -43.86 -30.86 21.27
CA PRO A 24 -43.63 -29.43 21.16
C PRO A 24 -42.61 -29.16 20.05
N LYS A 25 -43.04 -28.46 18.99
CA LYS A 25 -42.14 -27.85 18.00
C LYS A 25 -41.50 -26.60 18.61
N THR A 26 -40.43 -26.76 19.37
CA THR A 26 -39.51 -25.65 19.70
C THR A 26 -38.48 -25.51 18.58
N SER A 27 -38.91 -25.02 17.42
CA SER A 27 -38.00 -24.34 16.50
C SER A 27 -38.04 -22.87 16.85
N THR A 28 -37.13 -22.41 17.71
CA THR A 28 -36.87 -20.96 17.84
C THR A 28 -36.45 -20.46 16.47
N PRO A 29 -37.22 -19.57 15.82
CA PRO A 29 -36.77 -18.98 14.57
C PRO A 29 -35.50 -18.19 14.87
N VAL A 30 -34.45 -18.40 14.08
CA VAL A 30 -33.26 -17.55 14.12
C VAL A 30 -33.72 -16.14 13.77
N THR A 31 -33.91 -15.30 14.78
CA THR A 31 -34.37 -13.92 14.61
C THR A 31 -33.29 -13.18 13.86
N ARG A 32 -33.56 -12.78 12.61
CA ARG A 32 -32.63 -11.91 11.88
C ARG A 32 -32.37 -10.64 12.70
N PRO A 33 -31.11 -10.23 12.87
CA PRO A 33 -30.80 -9.02 13.62
C PRO A 33 -31.52 -7.83 13.00
N HIS A 34 -32.07 -6.95 13.85
CA HIS A 34 -32.79 -5.77 13.40
C HIS A 34 -31.86 -4.90 12.52
N ARG A 35 -32.41 -4.23 11.49
CA ARG A 35 -31.63 -3.42 10.54
C ARG A 35 -30.70 -2.40 11.21
N HIS A 36 -31.13 -1.82 12.33
CA HIS A 36 -30.30 -0.91 13.13
C HIS A 36 -29.05 -1.56 13.75
N VAL A 37 -29.14 -2.83 14.13
CA VAL A 37 -28.00 -3.60 14.69
C VAL A 37 -26.98 -3.88 13.59
N VAL A 38 -27.45 -4.27 12.40
CA VAL A 38 -26.57 -4.48 11.23
C VAL A 38 -25.90 -3.17 10.82
N SER A 39 -26.63 -2.06 10.78
CA SER A 39 -26.02 -0.76 10.46
C SER A 39 -24.99 -0.32 11.51
N ALA A 40 -25.28 -0.49 12.80
CA ALA A 40 -24.35 -0.17 13.87
C ALA A 40 -23.06 -1.00 13.74
N GLN A 41 -23.20 -2.30 13.49
CA GLN A 41 -22.07 -3.20 13.27
C GLN A 41 -21.16 -2.75 12.13
N VAL A 42 -21.72 -2.25 11.01
CA VAL A 42 -20.93 -1.75 9.88
C VAL A 42 -20.11 -0.52 10.29
N TYR A 43 -20.70 0.42 11.04
CA TYR A 43 -19.99 1.60 11.55
C TYR A 43 -18.92 1.22 12.59
N ASP A 44 -19.22 0.28 13.47
CA ASP A 44 -18.28 -0.20 14.50
C ASP A 44 -17.06 -0.87 13.85
N VAL A 45 -17.28 -1.73 12.84
CA VAL A 45 -16.18 -2.38 12.10
C VAL A 45 -15.29 -1.34 11.41
N LEU A 46 -15.87 -0.36 10.70
CA LEU A 46 -15.09 0.68 10.03
C LEU A 46 -14.28 1.52 11.04
N THR A 47 -14.89 1.88 12.17
CA THR A 47 -14.23 2.67 13.23
C THR A 47 -13.07 1.89 13.85
N LEU A 48 -13.28 0.61 14.17
CA LEU A 48 -12.23 -0.25 14.72
C LEU A 48 -11.08 -0.45 13.72
N LEU A 49 -11.39 -0.63 12.43
CA LEU A 49 -10.37 -0.73 11.38
C LEU A 49 -9.57 0.56 11.24
N PHE A 50 -10.22 1.72 11.30
CA PHE A 50 -9.53 3.00 11.28
C PHE A 50 -8.58 3.15 12.47
N VAL A 51 -9.05 2.90 13.69
CA VAL A 51 -8.20 2.96 14.90
C VAL A 51 -7.04 1.96 14.80
N PHE A 52 -7.32 0.73 14.35
CA PHE A 52 -6.31 -0.30 14.16
C PHE A 52 -5.24 0.12 13.13
N ARG A 53 -5.64 0.63 11.97
CA ARG A 53 -4.70 1.08 10.93
C ARG A 53 -3.97 2.36 11.30
N PHE A 54 -4.58 3.22 12.12
CA PHE A 54 -3.90 4.38 12.66
C PHE A 54 -2.79 3.97 13.64
N ILE A 55 -3.08 3.04 14.56
CA ILE A 55 -2.06 2.46 15.45
C ILE A 55 -0.96 1.77 14.63
N ASN A 56 -1.31 0.98 13.61
CA ASN A 56 -0.35 0.38 12.68
C ASN A 56 0.59 1.45 12.06
N ALA A 57 0.03 2.53 11.50
CA ALA A 57 0.80 3.60 10.90
C ALA A 57 1.78 4.29 11.88
N LEU A 58 1.41 4.38 13.18
CA LEU A 58 2.28 4.92 14.23
C LEU A 58 3.38 3.93 14.67
N ILE A 59 3.11 2.63 14.60
CA ILE A 59 4.08 1.55 14.91
C ILE A 59 5.13 1.42 13.80
N LEU A 60 4.76 1.67 12.54
CA LEU A 60 5.71 1.65 11.42
C LEU A 60 6.76 2.77 11.56
N ARG A 61 8.01 2.35 11.82
CA ARG A 61 9.18 3.22 12.06
C ARG A 61 10.35 2.86 11.15
N THR A 62 10.07 2.27 10.00
CA THR A 62 11.06 1.74 9.07
C THR A 62 10.86 2.30 7.67
N PHE A 63 11.97 2.43 6.93
CA PHE A 63 11.96 2.75 5.51
C PHE A 63 11.71 1.49 4.68
N PHE A 64 10.96 1.58 3.58
CA PHE A 64 10.84 0.47 2.62
C PHE A 64 11.32 0.87 1.23
N GLN A 65 10.70 1.88 0.60
CA GLN A 65 11.06 2.29 -0.75
C GLN A 65 11.00 3.81 -0.92
N PRO A 66 11.84 4.36 -1.81
CA PRO A 66 11.90 5.81 -2.04
C PRO A 66 10.59 6.39 -2.55
N ASP A 67 9.79 5.60 -3.28
CA ASP A 67 8.46 5.99 -3.77
C ASP A 67 7.52 6.51 -2.68
N GLU A 68 7.69 6.07 -1.42
CA GLU A 68 6.92 6.59 -0.28
C GLU A 68 7.06 8.11 -0.13
N TYR A 69 8.23 8.65 -0.44
CA TYR A 69 8.57 10.05 -0.23
C TYR A 69 8.65 10.79 -1.57
N PHE A 70 9.47 10.31 -2.50
CA PHE A 70 9.81 11.04 -3.72
C PHE A 70 8.72 10.99 -4.81
N GLN A 71 7.75 10.06 -4.70
CA GLN A 71 6.57 10.01 -5.60
C GLN A 71 5.27 10.46 -4.91
N ALA A 72 5.32 10.87 -3.64
CA ALA A 72 4.14 11.25 -2.88
C ALA A 72 4.39 12.49 -2.00
N LEU A 73 5.27 12.40 -1.00
CA LEU A 73 5.41 13.44 0.02
C LEU A 73 6.27 14.63 -0.41
N GLU A 74 7.36 14.43 -1.14
CA GLU A 74 8.17 15.54 -1.67
C GLU A 74 7.40 16.43 -2.67
N PRO A 75 6.71 15.88 -3.69
CA PRO A 75 5.84 16.68 -4.56
C PRO A 75 4.67 17.31 -3.80
N ALA A 76 4.09 16.63 -2.82
CA ALA A 76 3.05 17.20 -1.96
C ALA A 76 3.57 18.37 -1.10
N TRP A 77 4.81 18.27 -0.63
CA TRP A 77 5.47 19.31 0.14
C TRP A 77 5.71 20.56 -0.73
N SER A 78 6.24 20.37 -1.95
CA SER A 78 6.36 21.44 -2.95
C SER A 78 5.00 22.08 -3.30
N MET A 79 3.93 21.29 -3.45
CA MET A 79 2.57 21.83 -3.66
C MET A 79 2.08 22.70 -2.49
N ALA A 80 2.41 22.32 -1.26
CA ALA A 80 1.94 23.01 -0.07
C ALA A 80 2.73 24.29 0.24
N PHE A 81 4.06 24.24 0.09
CA PHE A 81 4.99 25.26 0.58
C PHE A 81 5.79 25.96 -0.54
N GLY A 82 5.62 25.55 -1.80
CA GLY A 82 6.28 26.13 -2.98
C GLY A 82 7.70 25.60 -3.21
N ASP A 83 8.27 25.96 -4.36
CA ASP A 83 9.57 25.41 -4.82
C ASP A 83 10.76 25.79 -3.91
N GLN A 84 10.65 26.94 -3.23
CA GLN A 84 11.66 27.41 -2.28
C GLN A 84 11.68 26.62 -0.97
N SER A 85 10.73 25.70 -0.77
CA SER A 85 10.73 24.83 0.40
C SER A 85 11.91 23.87 0.43
N GLY A 86 12.60 23.68 -0.70
CA GLY A 86 13.70 22.72 -0.86
C GLY A 86 13.23 21.27 -0.89
N ALA A 87 12.03 21.01 -1.39
CA ALA A 87 11.56 19.64 -1.66
C ALA A 87 12.36 19.01 -2.81
N TRP A 88 12.67 17.72 -2.70
CA TRP A 88 13.41 17.02 -3.76
C TRP A 88 12.44 16.40 -4.76
N LEU A 89 12.29 17.05 -5.92
CA LEU A 89 11.57 16.50 -7.06
C LEU A 89 12.50 15.69 -7.94
N THR A 90 12.21 14.40 -8.11
CA THR A 90 12.96 13.54 -9.03
C THR A 90 12.72 13.93 -10.50
N TRP A 91 13.62 13.47 -11.37
CA TRP A 91 13.53 13.62 -12.83
C TRP A 91 12.15 13.19 -13.40
N GLU A 92 11.44 12.25 -12.77
CA GLU A 92 10.11 11.81 -13.19
C GLU A 92 9.09 12.96 -13.21
N TRP A 93 9.18 13.88 -12.24
CA TRP A 93 8.33 15.05 -12.15
C TRP A 93 8.73 16.11 -13.18
N GLN A 94 10.04 16.29 -13.39
CA GLN A 94 10.59 17.20 -14.41
C GLN A 94 10.20 16.78 -15.84
N HIS A 95 9.96 15.49 -16.08
CA HIS A 95 9.47 14.94 -17.34
C HIS A 95 7.95 14.65 -17.35
N GLN A 96 7.22 15.04 -16.28
CA GLN A 96 5.77 14.88 -16.14
C GLN A 96 5.30 13.43 -16.38
N LEU A 97 6.05 12.46 -15.87
CA LEU A 97 5.72 11.03 -15.98
C LEU A 97 4.71 10.59 -14.93
N ARG A 98 4.39 11.44 -13.95
CA ARG A 98 3.54 11.13 -12.80
C ARG A 98 2.37 12.12 -12.72
N SER A 99 1.20 11.60 -12.36
CA SER A 99 0.04 12.43 -12.08
C SER A 99 0.16 13.09 -10.71
N SER A 100 -0.25 14.34 -10.64
CA SER A 100 -0.35 15.14 -9.41
C SER A 100 -1.44 14.66 -8.45
N LEU A 101 -2.40 13.83 -8.90
CA LEU A 101 -3.60 13.47 -8.12
C LEU A 101 -3.29 12.86 -6.75
N HIS A 102 -2.32 11.94 -6.67
CA HIS A 102 -1.97 11.30 -5.40
C HIS A 102 -1.24 12.25 -4.43
N PRO A 103 -0.16 12.94 -4.83
CA PRO A 103 0.45 13.98 -3.99
C PRO A 103 -0.50 15.11 -3.59
N ALA A 104 -1.44 15.51 -4.46
CA ALA A 104 -2.37 16.60 -4.18
C ALA A 104 -3.22 16.37 -2.92
N ILE A 105 -3.52 15.11 -2.59
CA ILE A 105 -4.22 14.74 -1.35
C ILE A 105 -3.39 15.13 -0.13
N PHE A 106 -2.09 14.79 -0.13
CA PHE A 106 -1.17 15.13 0.95
C PHE A 106 -0.85 16.62 0.97
N GLY A 107 -0.68 17.25 -0.21
CA GLY A 107 -0.40 18.69 -0.31
C GLY A 107 -1.54 19.53 0.24
N LEU A 108 -2.79 19.16 -0.05
CA LEU A 108 -3.97 19.79 0.56
C LEU A 108 -4.00 19.60 2.08
N ALA A 109 -3.69 18.39 2.55
CA ALA A 109 -3.64 18.09 3.98
C ALA A 109 -2.56 18.92 4.69
N TYR A 110 -1.34 18.97 4.14
CA TYR A 110 -0.24 19.80 4.66
C TYR A 110 -0.61 21.26 4.72
N LYS A 111 -1.14 21.83 3.62
CA LYS A 111 -1.50 23.24 3.55
C LYS A 111 -2.62 23.59 4.54
N ALA A 112 -3.62 22.73 4.68
CA ALA A 112 -4.68 22.92 5.67
C ALA A 112 -4.15 22.84 7.11
N ALA A 113 -3.27 21.88 7.40
CA ALA A 113 -2.66 21.75 8.73
C ALA A 113 -1.77 22.94 9.06
N HIS A 114 -0.89 23.36 8.15
CA HIS A 114 -0.05 24.55 8.31
C HIS A 114 -0.88 25.80 8.60
N TRP A 115 -1.96 26.04 7.85
CA TRP A 115 -2.83 27.20 8.05
C TRP A 115 -3.48 27.23 9.45
N ILE A 116 -3.79 26.06 10.02
CA ILE A 116 -4.38 25.96 11.37
C ILE A 116 -3.30 26.05 12.45
N LEU A 117 -2.16 25.37 12.26
CA LEU A 117 -1.17 25.15 13.30
C LEU A 117 -0.21 26.32 13.47
N SER A 118 0.21 26.96 12.37
CA SER A 118 1.17 28.08 12.40
C SER A 118 0.67 29.27 13.23
N ALA A 119 -0.65 29.45 13.33
CA ALA A 119 -1.27 30.50 14.13
C ALA A 119 -1.41 30.13 15.63
N LEU A 120 -1.35 28.84 15.98
CA LEU A 120 -1.75 28.33 17.29
C LEU A 120 -0.61 27.68 18.07
N PHE A 121 0.45 27.23 17.40
CA PHE A 121 1.50 26.41 18.00
C PHE A 121 2.91 26.82 17.55
N PRO A 122 3.95 26.49 18.34
CA PRO A 122 5.33 26.70 17.93
C PRO A 122 5.72 25.86 16.69
N PRO A 123 6.72 26.30 15.88
CA PRO A 123 7.14 25.58 14.68
C PRO A 123 7.50 24.12 14.91
N ALA A 124 8.18 23.79 16.01
CA ALA A 124 8.55 22.40 16.32
C ALA A 124 7.32 21.48 16.50
N PHE A 125 6.24 21.97 17.12
CA PHE A 125 5.01 21.19 17.28
C PHE A 125 4.27 21.05 15.95
N GLU A 126 4.23 22.13 15.16
CA GLU A 126 3.69 22.07 13.81
C GLU A 126 4.40 20.99 12.98
N MET A 127 5.74 20.96 13.01
CA MET A 127 6.54 19.99 12.27
C MET A 127 6.27 18.55 12.68
N PHE A 128 6.13 18.30 13.98
CA PHE A 128 5.73 16.98 14.48
C PHE A 128 4.39 16.52 13.90
N VAL A 129 3.40 17.42 13.82
CA VAL A 129 2.09 17.11 13.24
C VAL A 129 2.19 16.91 11.74
N LEU A 130 2.92 17.75 11.01
CA LEU A 130 3.12 17.62 9.57
C LEU A 130 3.80 16.28 9.23
N GLU A 131 4.82 15.85 9.96
CA GLU A 131 5.45 14.54 9.75
C GLU A 131 4.47 13.38 9.97
N ALA A 132 3.59 13.48 10.98
CA ALA A 132 2.61 12.44 11.29
C ALA A 132 1.38 12.45 10.37
N LEU A 133 1.09 13.56 9.68
CA LEU A 133 -0.15 13.75 8.93
C LEU A 133 -0.35 12.74 7.78
N PRO A 134 0.66 12.39 6.96
CA PRO A 134 0.49 11.38 5.93
C PRO A 134 0.10 10.00 6.47
N LYS A 135 0.55 9.67 7.69
CA LYS A 135 0.20 8.41 8.37
C LYS A 135 -1.28 8.36 8.71
N LEU A 136 -1.87 9.50 9.11
CA LEU A 136 -3.31 9.64 9.34
C LEU A 136 -4.11 9.50 8.04
N VAL A 137 -3.67 10.15 6.96
CA VAL A 137 -4.35 10.03 5.66
C VAL A 137 -4.31 8.59 5.15
N GLN A 138 -3.14 7.94 5.24
CA GLN A 138 -2.99 6.55 4.80
C GLN A 138 -3.74 5.54 5.70
N SER A 139 -3.92 5.81 6.99
CA SER A 139 -4.73 4.92 7.84
C SER A 139 -6.20 4.90 7.40
N VAL A 140 -6.73 6.01 6.85
CA VAL A 140 -8.07 6.04 6.24
C VAL A 140 -8.12 5.12 5.03
N PHE A 141 -7.17 5.22 4.10
CA PHE A 141 -7.14 4.36 2.92
C PHE A 141 -6.98 2.89 3.28
N ALA A 142 -6.06 2.56 4.18
CA ALA A 142 -5.87 1.20 4.68
C ALA A 142 -7.15 0.62 5.31
N ALA A 143 -7.84 1.40 6.15
CA ALA A 143 -9.08 0.97 6.78
C ALA A 143 -10.21 0.77 5.77
N LEU A 144 -10.33 1.66 4.78
CA LEU A 144 -11.29 1.52 3.68
C LEU A 144 -10.97 0.28 2.82
N CYS A 145 -9.70 -0.03 2.57
CA CYS A 145 -9.30 -1.23 1.85
C CYS A 145 -9.80 -2.49 2.56
N ASP A 146 -9.55 -2.61 3.87
CA ASP A 146 -10.02 -3.74 4.67
C ASP A 146 -11.54 -3.81 4.72
N PHE A 147 -12.18 -2.65 4.93
CA PHE A 147 -13.63 -2.53 5.01
C PHE A 147 -14.31 -2.97 3.72
N TYR A 148 -13.87 -2.47 2.55
CA TYR A 148 -14.45 -2.86 1.27
C TYR A 148 -14.12 -4.30 0.88
N THR A 149 -12.99 -4.85 1.35
CA THR A 149 -12.70 -6.29 1.21
C THR A 149 -13.75 -7.12 1.97
N TRP A 150 -14.05 -6.74 3.21
CA TRP A 150 -15.07 -7.39 4.02
C TRP A 150 -16.48 -7.18 3.46
N GLN A 151 -16.83 -5.98 3.00
CA GLN A 151 -18.13 -5.68 2.41
C GLN A 151 -18.36 -6.44 1.10
N LEU A 152 -17.37 -6.53 0.22
CA LEU A 152 -17.47 -7.36 -0.99
C LEU A 152 -17.56 -8.86 -0.64
N ALA A 153 -16.80 -9.33 0.35
CA ALA A 153 -16.96 -10.71 0.82
C ALA A 153 -18.37 -10.95 1.38
N THR A 154 -18.93 -9.98 2.10
CA THR A 154 -20.27 -10.02 2.68
C THR A 154 -21.34 -10.04 1.61
N SER A 155 -21.21 -9.22 0.56
CA SER A 155 -22.14 -9.24 -0.57
C SER A 155 -22.08 -10.53 -1.39
N ILE A 156 -20.92 -11.20 -1.44
CA ILE A 156 -20.76 -12.48 -2.13
C ILE A 156 -21.33 -13.63 -1.27
N PHE A 157 -20.88 -13.79 -0.03
CA PHE A 157 -21.16 -14.97 0.79
C PHE A 157 -22.38 -14.83 1.72
N GLY A 158 -22.91 -13.61 1.88
CA GLY A 158 -24.07 -13.27 2.70
C GLY A 158 -23.74 -12.92 4.15
N ASP A 159 -24.53 -12.03 4.73
CA ASP A 159 -24.35 -11.46 6.08
C ASP A 159 -24.44 -12.50 7.21
N GLU A 160 -25.18 -13.59 6.98
CA GLU A 160 -25.34 -14.68 7.96
C GLU A 160 -24.13 -15.63 7.98
N SER A 161 -23.22 -15.53 7.00
CA SER A 161 -22.05 -16.39 6.86
C SER A 161 -20.86 -15.87 7.69
N ASN A 162 -20.04 -16.80 8.20
CA ASN A 162 -18.78 -16.48 8.85
C ASN A 162 -17.59 -16.32 7.86
N VAL A 163 -17.81 -16.59 6.57
CA VAL A 163 -16.75 -16.46 5.54
C VAL A 163 -16.28 -15.01 5.34
N PRO A 164 -17.14 -13.99 5.29
CA PRO A 164 -16.71 -12.59 5.20
C PRO A 164 -15.83 -12.17 6.38
N TRP A 165 -16.17 -12.58 7.60
CA TRP A 165 -15.33 -12.36 8.79
C TRP A 165 -13.95 -13.01 8.64
N THR A 166 -13.89 -14.15 7.93
CA THR A 166 -12.62 -14.80 7.60
C THR A 166 -11.78 -13.94 6.67
N ALA A 167 -12.37 -13.36 5.63
CA ALA A 167 -11.68 -12.42 4.76
C ALA A 167 -11.19 -11.19 5.54
N LEU A 168 -12.00 -10.64 6.45
CA LEU A 168 -11.64 -9.47 7.26
C LEU A 168 -10.42 -9.72 8.15
N TRP A 169 -10.40 -10.81 8.94
CA TRP A 169 -9.23 -11.04 9.80
C TRP A 169 -7.99 -11.40 8.98
N MET A 170 -8.14 -11.99 7.80
CA MET A 170 -7.02 -12.19 6.87
C MET A 170 -6.41 -10.85 6.43
N THR A 171 -7.21 -9.81 6.14
CA THR A 171 -6.65 -8.50 5.80
C THR A 171 -5.92 -7.86 7.00
N VAL A 172 -6.49 -7.98 8.20
CA VAL A 172 -5.93 -7.45 9.45
C VAL A 172 -4.61 -8.13 9.82
N LEU A 173 -4.52 -9.45 9.62
CA LEU A 173 -3.40 -10.29 10.07
C LEU A 173 -2.43 -10.69 8.95
N ASN A 174 -2.59 -10.17 7.73
CA ASN A 174 -1.64 -10.37 6.64
C ASN A 174 -0.45 -9.39 6.81
N PRO A 175 0.81 -9.88 6.89
CA PRO A 175 1.98 -9.02 7.10
C PRO A 175 2.22 -8.02 5.97
N TRP A 176 1.94 -8.40 4.71
CA TRP A 176 2.08 -7.50 3.58
C TRP A 176 1.09 -6.34 3.65
N GLN A 177 -0.18 -6.62 3.95
CA GLN A 177 -1.21 -5.61 4.18
C GLN A 177 -0.85 -4.72 5.37
N TRP A 178 -0.39 -5.30 6.49
CA TRP A 178 0.12 -4.53 7.63
C TRP A 178 1.25 -3.59 7.24
N TYR A 179 2.24 -4.10 6.50
CA TYR A 179 3.46 -3.38 6.18
C TYR A 179 3.29 -2.30 5.10
N CYS A 180 2.44 -2.53 4.09
CA CYS A 180 2.33 -1.64 2.91
C CYS A 180 1.13 -0.69 2.96
N SER A 181 -0.01 -1.09 3.53
CA SER A 181 -1.28 -0.34 3.38
C SER A 181 -1.23 1.08 3.94
N THR A 182 -0.44 1.29 5.00
CA THR A 182 -0.29 2.57 5.72
C THR A 182 0.92 3.38 5.26
N ARG A 183 1.71 2.86 4.30
CA ARG A 183 2.80 3.59 3.64
C ARG A 183 2.25 4.42 2.50
N THR A 184 2.94 5.52 2.18
CA THR A 184 2.48 6.55 1.23
C THR A 184 2.65 6.15 -0.24
N PHE A 185 2.33 4.91 -0.58
CA PHE A 185 2.34 4.41 -1.95
C PHE A 185 1.06 4.72 -2.69
N SER A 186 1.19 5.14 -3.95
CA SER A 186 0.05 5.20 -4.86
C SER A 186 -0.56 3.81 -5.10
N ASN A 187 0.22 2.72 -4.98
CA ASN A 187 -0.31 1.35 -5.06
C ASN A 187 -1.24 0.99 -3.88
N SER A 188 -1.05 1.59 -2.69
CA SER A 188 -1.94 1.40 -1.55
C SER A 188 -3.31 2.07 -1.80
N LEU A 189 -3.30 3.29 -2.34
CA LEU A 189 -4.51 3.97 -2.78
C LEU A 189 -5.18 3.25 -3.95
N GLU A 190 -4.40 2.82 -4.96
CA GLU A 190 -4.86 1.99 -6.08
C GLU A 190 -5.59 0.73 -5.59
N THR A 191 -5.01 0.00 -4.63
CA THR A 191 -5.59 -1.21 -4.05
C THR A 191 -6.93 -0.91 -3.37
N THR A 192 -6.97 0.16 -2.57
CA THR A 192 -8.18 0.63 -1.88
C THR A 192 -9.29 0.99 -2.86
N LEU A 193 -8.96 1.78 -3.89
CA LEU A 193 -9.91 2.20 -4.92
C LEU A 193 -10.40 1.01 -5.75
N THR A 194 -9.52 0.06 -6.05
CA THR A 194 -9.86 -1.15 -6.82
C THR A 194 -10.89 -2.00 -6.07
N ILE A 195 -10.65 -2.30 -4.79
CA ILE A 195 -11.58 -3.13 -4.01
C ILE A 195 -12.90 -2.39 -3.74
N ALA A 196 -12.86 -1.08 -3.49
CA ALA A 196 -14.06 -0.26 -3.36
C ALA A 196 -14.87 -0.24 -4.66
N ALA A 197 -14.21 -0.09 -5.81
CA ALA A 197 -14.85 -0.13 -7.12
C ALA A 197 -15.47 -1.50 -7.42
N LEU A 198 -14.79 -2.60 -7.08
CA LEU A 198 -15.34 -3.96 -7.19
C LEU A 198 -16.55 -4.18 -6.28
N TYR A 199 -16.58 -3.58 -5.09
CA TYR A 199 -17.76 -3.60 -4.22
C TYR A 199 -18.97 -2.92 -4.87
N TYR A 200 -18.78 -1.73 -5.46
CA TYR A 200 -19.86 -1.01 -6.14
C TYR A 200 -20.16 -1.54 -7.56
N TRP A 201 -19.39 -2.49 -8.09
CA TRP A 201 -19.66 -3.06 -9.41
C TRP A 201 -21.00 -3.81 -9.40
N PRO A 202 -21.91 -3.55 -10.35
CA PRO A 202 -23.22 -4.22 -10.39
C PRO A 202 -23.08 -5.68 -10.81
N TRP A 203 -22.83 -6.57 -9.86
CA TRP A 203 -22.62 -8.00 -10.08
C TRP A 203 -23.83 -8.72 -10.68
N ASP A 204 -25.02 -8.11 -10.69
CA ASP A 204 -26.19 -8.57 -11.44
C ASP A 204 -25.88 -8.77 -12.93
N LEU A 205 -24.88 -8.06 -13.48
CA LEU A 205 -24.40 -8.24 -14.86
C LEU A 205 -23.86 -9.66 -15.14
N VAL A 206 -23.35 -10.34 -14.11
CA VAL A 206 -22.85 -11.72 -14.21
C VAL A 206 -23.83 -12.74 -13.61
N GLN A 207 -25.06 -12.33 -13.28
CA GLN A 207 -26.11 -13.23 -12.80
C GLN A 207 -26.73 -14.06 -13.94
N ASP A 208 -27.43 -15.15 -13.61
CA ASP A 208 -28.28 -15.88 -14.56
C ASP A 208 -29.55 -15.09 -14.89
N ALA A 209 -29.82 -14.84 -16.17
CA ALA A 209 -31.01 -14.11 -16.64
C ALA A 209 -32.34 -14.70 -16.13
N LYS A 210 -32.38 -16.00 -15.85
CA LYS A 210 -33.59 -16.66 -15.32
C LYS A 210 -33.93 -16.27 -13.89
N SER A 211 -32.95 -15.77 -13.13
CA SER A 211 -33.11 -15.46 -11.71
C SER A 211 -33.71 -14.08 -11.43
N ASN A 212 -33.55 -13.12 -12.35
CA ASN A 212 -34.14 -11.79 -12.23
C ASN A 212 -34.66 -11.32 -13.59
N LYS A 213 -35.94 -10.95 -13.65
CA LYS A 213 -36.59 -10.51 -14.90
C LYS A 213 -36.36 -9.03 -15.21
N GLN A 214 -35.82 -8.25 -14.27
CA GLN A 214 -35.53 -6.84 -14.49
C GLN A 214 -34.18 -6.66 -15.18
N GLU A 215 -34.08 -5.66 -16.06
CA GLU A 215 -32.80 -5.31 -16.70
C GLU A 215 -31.81 -4.79 -15.64
N PRO A 216 -30.58 -5.34 -15.57
CA PRO A 216 -29.64 -5.07 -14.48
C PRO A 216 -29.31 -3.58 -14.27
N LEU A 217 -29.26 -2.78 -15.35
CA LEU A 217 -28.85 -1.37 -15.32
C LEU A 217 -30.00 -0.37 -15.46
N GLN A 218 -31.26 -0.82 -15.51
CA GLN A 218 -32.42 0.07 -15.51
C GLN A 218 -32.91 0.41 -14.09
N VAL A 219 -32.45 -0.34 -13.09
CA VAL A 219 -32.68 -0.03 -11.67
C VAL A 219 -31.80 1.17 -11.28
N LYS A 220 -32.43 2.24 -10.78
CA LYS A 220 -31.75 3.50 -10.44
C LYS A 220 -30.58 3.31 -9.48
N ASP A 221 -30.73 2.42 -8.49
CA ASP A 221 -29.69 2.14 -7.50
C ASP A 221 -28.47 1.44 -8.13
N ASN A 222 -28.68 0.52 -9.08
CA ASN A 222 -27.60 -0.16 -9.80
C ASN A 222 -26.83 0.79 -10.72
N LEU A 223 -27.50 1.77 -11.34
CA LEU A 223 -26.84 2.78 -12.15
C LEU A 223 -25.96 3.72 -11.31
N GLY A 224 -26.45 4.11 -10.12
CA GLY A 224 -25.66 4.88 -9.15
C GLY A 224 -24.41 4.12 -8.71
N SER A 225 -24.57 2.84 -8.35
CA SER A 225 -23.48 1.95 -7.98
C SER A 225 -22.45 1.79 -9.12
N LEU A 226 -22.92 1.58 -10.35
CA LEU A 226 -22.05 1.52 -11.53
C LEU A 226 -21.21 2.80 -11.70
N ARG A 227 -21.81 3.97 -11.55
CA ARG A 227 -21.08 5.25 -11.67
C ARG A 227 -20.00 5.39 -10.60
N VAL A 228 -20.31 5.04 -9.35
CA VAL A 228 -19.32 5.05 -8.26
C VAL A 228 -18.18 4.08 -8.56
N SER A 229 -18.51 2.85 -9.00
CA SER A 229 -17.53 1.85 -9.42
C SER A 229 -16.62 2.37 -10.53
N LEU A 230 -17.19 2.93 -11.60
CA LEU A 230 -16.44 3.44 -12.74
C LEU A 230 -15.56 4.66 -12.41
N ILE A 231 -16.03 5.56 -11.54
CA ILE A 231 -15.22 6.70 -11.08
C ILE A 231 -14.02 6.21 -10.28
N LEU A 232 -14.24 5.31 -9.31
CA LEU A 232 -13.16 4.74 -8.49
C LEU A 232 -12.16 3.95 -9.34
N ALA A 233 -12.66 3.15 -10.28
CA ALA A 233 -11.86 2.42 -11.27
C ALA A 233 -11.02 3.35 -12.14
N ALA A 234 -11.62 4.42 -12.68
CA ALA A 234 -10.93 5.39 -13.52
C ALA A 234 -9.83 6.14 -12.75
N VAL A 235 -10.07 6.51 -11.49
CA VAL A 235 -9.03 7.11 -10.65
C VAL A 235 -7.89 6.10 -10.41
N ALA A 236 -8.20 4.84 -10.08
CA ALA A 236 -7.18 3.81 -9.90
C ALA A 236 -6.31 3.61 -11.16
N VAL A 237 -6.92 3.57 -12.35
CA VAL A 237 -6.23 3.48 -13.64
C VAL A 237 -5.37 4.71 -13.94
N LEU A 238 -5.82 5.92 -13.60
CA LEU A 238 -5.01 7.13 -13.81
C LEU A 238 -3.82 7.20 -12.85
N LEU A 239 -3.98 6.75 -11.61
CA LEU A 239 -2.88 6.64 -10.66
C LEU A 239 -1.86 5.58 -11.11
N ARG A 240 -2.34 4.44 -11.61
CA ARG A 240 -1.54 3.31 -12.08
C ARG A 240 -2.21 2.67 -13.32
N PRO A 241 -1.71 2.93 -14.54
CA PRO A 241 -2.30 2.42 -15.78
C PRO A 241 -2.44 0.89 -15.84
N THR A 242 -1.58 0.16 -15.12
CA THR A 242 -1.64 -1.31 -15.00
C THR A 242 -2.93 -1.82 -14.36
N ASN A 243 -3.63 -1.01 -13.57
CA ASN A 243 -4.92 -1.36 -12.99
C ASN A 243 -5.98 -1.68 -14.06
N LEU A 244 -5.81 -1.13 -15.27
CA LEU A 244 -6.68 -1.39 -16.41
C LEU A 244 -6.80 -2.88 -16.70
N LEU A 245 -5.76 -3.68 -16.42
CA LEU A 245 -5.78 -5.14 -16.63
C LEU A 245 -6.84 -5.85 -15.78
N ILE A 246 -7.09 -5.38 -14.56
CA ILE A 246 -8.14 -5.92 -13.69
C ILE A 246 -9.52 -5.65 -14.33
N TRP A 247 -9.76 -4.41 -14.75
CA TRP A 247 -11.03 -4.00 -15.35
C TRP A 247 -11.27 -4.63 -16.71
N LEU A 248 -10.24 -4.78 -17.53
CA LEU A 248 -10.33 -5.56 -18.78
C LEU A 248 -10.69 -7.01 -18.47
N GLY A 249 -10.13 -7.61 -17.42
CA GLY A 249 -10.52 -8.93 -16.94
C GLY A 249 -12.01 -9.02 -16.56
N VAL A 250 -12.46 -8.10 -15.71
CA VAL A 250 -13.86 -8.03 -15.24
C VAL A 250 -14.83 -7.81 -16.41
N LEU A 251 -14.54 -6.85 -17.30
CA LEU A 251 -15.37 -6.54 -18.47
C LEU A 251 -15.39 -7.69 -19.47
N THR A 252 -14.25 -8.35 -19.70
CA THR A 252 -14.16 -9.49 -20.63
C THR A 252 -15.13 -10.58 -20.21
N LEU A 253 -15.11 -11.03 -18.95
CA LEU A 253 -16.05 -12.07 -18.52
C LEU A 253 -17.49 -11.56 -18.39
N THR A 254 -17.69 -10.31 -18.01
CA THR A 254 -19.03 -9.71 -17.98
C THR A 254 -19.68 -9.76 -19.36
N VAL A 255 -18.98 -9.35 -20.41
CA VAL A 255 -19.53 -9.25 -21.78
C VAL A 255 -19.52 -10.60 -22.52
N THR A 256 -18.42 -11.35 -22.45
CA THR A 256 -18.26 -12.59 -23.25
C THR A 256 -18.84 -13.83 -22.58
N ARG A 257 -18.95 -13.82 -21.25
CA ARG A 257 -19.34 -14.97 -20.42
C ARG A 257 -18.55 -16.27 -20.69
N LEU A 258 -17.33 -16.18 -21.22
CA LEU A 258 -16.54 -17.32 -21.71
C LEU A 258 -16.48 -18.52 -20.75
N THR A 259 -16.52 -18.27 -19.44
CA THR A 259 -16.48 -19.29 -18.38
C THR A 259 -17.66 -19.22 -17.39
N LEU A 260 -18.59 -18.27 -17.58
CA LEU A 260 -19.68 -18.02 -16.63
C LEU A 260 -20.84 -19.00 -16.84
N ASP A 261 -21.48 -19.38 -15.74
CA ASP A 261 -22.66 -20.25 -15.76
C ASP A 261 -23.96 -19.43 -15.97
N GLY A 262 -24.99 -20.04 -16.55
CA GLY A 262 -26.31 -19.41 -16.75
C GLY A 262 -26.43 -18.55 -18.01
N GLU A 263 -27.66 -18.09 -18.29
CA GLU A 263 -27.94 -17.26 -19.46
C GLU A 263 -27.53 -15.80 -19.23
N SER A 264 -27.08 -15.11 -20.29
CA SER A 264 -26.66 -13.72 -20.19
C SER A 264 -27.84 -12.79 -19.90
N PRO A 265 -27.80 -11.96 -18.85
CA PRO A 265 -28.77 -10.90 -18.62
C PRO A 265 -28.44 -9.65 -19.44
N ILE A 266 -27.29 -9.61 -20.14
CA ILE A 266 -26.85 -8.47 -20.93
C ILE A 266 -27.52 -8.48 -22.29
N ASN A 267 -28.26 -7.43 -22.57
CA ASN A 267 -28.85 -7.12 -23.87
C ASN A 267 -28.20 -5.86 -24.47
N ARG A 268 -28.65 -5.46 -25.68
CA ARG A 268 -28.08 -4.31 -26.41
C ARG A 268 -28.24 -2.99 -25.64
N SER A 269 -29.36 -2.76 -24.97
CA SER A 269 -29.58 -1.57 -24.13
C SER A 269 -28.61 -1.51 -22.96
N THR A 270 -28.44 -2.62 -22.23
CA THR A 270 -27.50 -2.74 -21.11
C THR A 270 -26.07 -2.45 -21.56
N LEU A 271 -25.65 -3.00 -22.71
CA LEU A 271 -24.33 -2.75 -23.27
C LEU A 271 -24.14 -1.26 -23.65
N LEU A 272 -25.14 -0.63 -24.28
CA LEU A 272 -25.08 0.80 -24.63
C LEU A 272 -25.00 1.68 -23.38
N VAL A 273 -25.75 1.37 -22.32
CA VAL A 273 -25.66 2.08 -21.04
C VAL A 273 -24.26 1.90 -20.43
N LEU A 274 -23.73 0.68 -20.40
CA LEU A 274 -22.40 0.42 -19.86
C LEU A 274 -21.31 1.22 -20.60
N VAL A 275 -21.31 1.18 -21.94
CA VAL A 275 -20.35 1.95 -22.77
C VAL A 275 -20.51 3.45 -22.54
N LYS A 276 -21.75 3.96 -22.52
CA LYS A 276 -22.03 5.37 -22.25
C LYS A 276 -21.48 5.80 -20.89
N GLU A 277 -21.76 5.03 -19.83
CA GLU A 277 -21.34 5.38 -18.48
C GLU A 277 -19.81 5.27 -18.31
N ILE A 278 -19.15 4.31 -18.98
CA ILE A 278 -17.68 4.23 -19.05
C ILE A 278 -17.11 5.51 -19.67
N ILE A 279 -17.65 5.95 -20.80
CA ILE A 279 -17.18 7.18 -21.48
C ILE A 279 -17.43 8.40 -20.61
N VAL A 280 -18.63 8.56 -20.05
CA VAL A 280 -18.99 9.73 -19.24
C VAL A 280 -18.17 9.79 -17.95
N CYS A 281 -18.12 8.71 -17.17
CA CYS A 281 -17.37 8.67 -15.91
C CYS A 281 -15.87 8.80 -16.17
N GLY A 282 -15.33 8.06 -17.15
CA GLY A 282 -13.93 8.12 -17.52
C GLY A 282 -13.50 9.51 -17.99
N SER A 283 -14.31 10.17 -18.82
CA SER A 283 -14.01 11.54 -19.29
C SER A 283 -14.07 12.56 -18.16
N ALA A 284 -15.01 12.41 -17.23
CA ALA A 284 -15.13 13.30 -16.07
C ALA A 284 -13.89 13.20 -15.16
N VAL A 285 -13.45 11.98 -14.83
CA VAL A 285 -12.25 11.77 -14.02
C VAL A 285 -11.00 12.24 -14.76
N LEU A 286 -10.90 11.96 -16.06
CA LEU A 286 -9.80 12.44 -16.90
C LEU A 286 -9.72 13.97 -16.91
N ALA A 287 -10.86 14.67 -17.01
CA ALA A 287 -10.90 16.12 -16.95
C ALA A 287 -10.39 16.65 -15.60
N VAL A 288 -10.77 16.03 -14.48
CA VAL A 288 -10.25 16.37 -13.15
C VAL A 288 -8.74 16.16 -13.07
N SER A 289 -8.23 15.04 -13.60
CA SER A 289 -6.78 14.79 -13.66
C SER A 289 -6.05 15.85 -14.47
N LEU A 290 -6.54 16.17 -15.68
CA LEU A 290 -5.93 17.18 -16.54
C LEU A 290 -5.92 18.56 -15.89
N ILE A 291 -6.98 18.93 -15.16
CA ILE A 291 -7.03 20.18 -14.39
C ILE A 291 -6.01 20.14 -13.25
N SER A 292 -5.96 19.06 -12.46
CA SER A 292 -4.99 18.87 -11.38
C SER A 292 -3.55 18.99 -11.90
N ASP A 293 -3.25 18.30 -12.99
CA ASP A 293 -1.91 18.31 -13.61
C ASP A 293 -1.60 19.69 -14.21
N ARG A 294 -2.58 20.39 -14.79
CA ARG A 294 -2.42 21.77 -15.27
C ARG A 294 -2.12 22.77 -14.14
N LEU A 295 -2.75 22.58 -12.98
CA LEU A 295 -2.52 23.41 -11.79
C LEU A 295 -1.14 23.16 -11.21
N TYR A 296 -0.70 21.91 -11.16
CA TYR A 296 0.61 21.54 -10.62
C TYR A 296 1.76 21.94 -11.55
N PHE A 297 1.72 21.54 -12.83
CA PHE A 297 2.82 21.75 -13.77
C PHE A 297 2.82 23.14 -14.42
N GLY A 298 1.74 23.91 -14.28
CA GLY A 298 1.62 25.25 -14.88
C GLY A 298 1.29 25.25 -16.38
N TYR A 299 1.18 24.10 -17.04
CA TYR A 299 0.75 23.95 -18.44
C TYR A 299 0.01 22.62 -18.67
N TRP A 300 -0.70 22.50 -19.78
CA TRP A 300 -1.47 21.30 -20.08
C TRP A 300 -0.53 20.13 -20.42
N THR A 301 -0.59 19.08 -19.63
CA THR A 301 0.18 17.85 -19.83
C THR A 301 -0.71 16.64 -19.54
N PHE A 302 -0.37 15.50 -20.13
CA PHE A 302 -1.08 14.24 -19.91
C PHE A 302 -0.07 13.16 -19.47
N PRO A 303 0.17 13.02 -18.15
CA PRO A 303 1.18 12.12 -17.61
C PRO A 303 1.03 10.65 -18.03
N PRO A 304 -0.18 10.04 -18.09
CA PRO A 304 -0.33 8.66 -18.55
C PRO A 304 0.24 8.41 -19.95
N TYR A 305 0.05 9.35 -20.88
CA TYR A 305 0.63 9.26 -22.22
C TYR A 305 2.15 9.41 -22.18
N LYS A 306 2.68 10.39 -21.42
CA LYS A 306 4.13 10.58 -21.30
C LYS A 306 4.79 9.36 -20.68
N TRP A 307 4.21 8.79 -19.62
CA TRP A 307 4.67 7.56 -19.00
C TRP A 307 4.68 6.40 -20.00
N LEU A 308 3.60 6.21 -20.77
CA LEU A 308 3.52 5.14 -21.77
C LEU A 308 4.55 5.32 -22.88
N TYR A 309 4.63 6.52 -23.44
CA TYR A 309 5.60 6.88 -24.46
C TYR A 309 7.02 6.65 -23.95
N PHE A 310 7.32 7.09 -22.74
CA PHE A 310 8.64 6.99 -22.15
C PHE A 310 9.03 5.52 -21.88
N ASN A 311 8.15 4.72 -21.27
CA ASN A 311 8.44 3.32 -20.96
C ASN A 311 8.55 2.43 -22.21
N ILE A 312 7.78 2.72 -23.27
CA ILE A 312 7.84 1.94 -24.52
C ILE A 312 8.99 2.40 -25.41
N SER A 313 9.26 3.70 -25.53
CA SER A 313 10.24 4.22 -26.50
C SER A 313 11.67 4.31 -25.97
N GLN A 314 11.87 4.48 -24.65
CA GLN A 314 13.20 4.72 -24.06
C GLN A 314 13.80 3.50 -23.36
N SER A 315 13.03 2.41 -23.20
CA SER A 315 13.44 1.16 -22.52
C SER A 315 14.06 1.34 -21.13
N LEU A 316 13.79 2.46 -20.46
CA LEU A 316 14.45 2.80 -19.18
C LEU A 316 14.07 1.85 -18.05
N ALA A 317 12.94 1.14 -18.15
CA ALA A 317 12.57 0.14 -17.15
C ALA A 317 13.68 -0.92 -16.92
N VAL A 318 14.52 -1.20 -17.93
CA VAL A 318 15.67 -2.10 -17.80
C VAL A 318 16.77 -1.54 -16.88
N PHE A 319 16.91 -0.22 -16.79
CA PHE A 319 17.87 0.45 -15.89
C PHE A 319 17.59 0.12 -14.40
N TYR A 320 16.33 -0.14 -14.05
CA TYR A 320 15.91 -0.44 -12.69
C TYR A 320 15.92 -1.94 -12.34
N GLY A 321 16.37 -2.79 -13.27
CA GLY A 321 16.57 -4.22 -13.05
C GLY A 321 15.77 -5.11 -14.00
N HIS A 322 16.15 -6.40 -14.00
CA HIS A 322 15.53 -7.42 -14.83
C HIS A 322 15.13 -8.63 -13.98
N MET A 323 13.85 -8.99 -14.03
CA MET A 323 13.29 -10.12 -13.27
C MET A 323 12.80 -11.22 -14.21
N PRO A 324 12.95 -12.52 -13.84
CA PRO A 324 12.47 -13.62 -14.67
C PRO A 324 10.94 -13.58 -14.87
N TRP A 325 10.45 -14.18 -15.94
CA TRP A 325 9.01 -14.17 -16.29
C TRP A 325 8.14 -14.73 -15.16
N HIS A 326 8.62 -15.76 -14.44
CA HIS A 326 7.88 -16.41 -13.37
C HIS A 326 7.89 -15.64 -12.04
N TYR A 327 8.55 -14.47 -11.94
CA TYR A 327 8.70 -13.70 -10.70
C TYR A 327 7.39 -13.53 -9.91
N TYR A 328 6.30 -13.13 -10.58
CA TYR A 328 5.02 -12.94 -9.89
C TYR A 328 4.44 -14.25 -9.36
N LEU A 329 4.67 -15.37 -10.03
CA LEU A 329 4.21 -16.70 -9.59
C LEU A 329 5.07 -17.24 -8.46
N SER A 330 6.40 -17.16 -8.58
CA SER A 330 7.36 -17.76 -7.65
C SER A 330 7.67 -16.89 -6.43
N GLN A 331 7.51 -15.57 -6.54
CA GLN A 331 7.89 -14.61 -5.49
C GLN A 331 6.75 -13.63 -5.16
N GLY A 332 6.12 -13.01 -6.18
CA GLY A 332 5.10 -11.98 -5.97
C GLY A 332 3.88 -12.46 -5.15
N ILE A 333 3.13 -13.43 -5.67
CA ILE A 333 1.95 -14.01 -4.99
C ILE A 333 2.33 -14.63 -3.62
N PRO A 334 3.43 -15.41 -3.49
CA PRO A 334 3.94 -15.84 -2.19
C PRO A 334 4.17 -14.70 -1.20
N LEU A 335 4.77 -13.59 -1.63
CA LEU A 335 5.06 -12.44 -0.77
C LEU A 335 3.80 -11.68 -0.36
N LEU A 336 2.84 -11.51 -1.27
CA LEU A 336 1.54 -10.87 -0.99
C LEU A 336 0.70 -11.68 0.00
N THR A 337 0.60 -12.99 -0.22
CA THR A 337 -0.30 -13.84 0.56
C THR A 337 0.38 -14.43 1.79
N THR A 338 1.70 -14.48 1.84
CA THR A 338 2.52 -14.99 2.95
C THR A 338 2.05 -16.38 3.40
N THR A 339 1.67 -16.53 4.67
CA THR A 339 1.16 -17.79 5.23
C THR A 339 -0.21 -18.20 4.71
N PHE A 340 -0.95 -17.31 4.04
CA PHE A 340 -2.22 -17.63 3.40
C PHE A 340 -2.06 -18.20 1.99
N LEU A 341 -0.83 -18.29 1.46
CA LEU A 341 -0.54 -18.75 0.10
C LEU A 341 -1.26 -20.06 -0.29
N PRO A 342 -1.22 -21.14 0.51
CA PRO A 342 -1.88 -22.39 0.12
C PRO A 342 -3.38 -22.21 -0.12
N PHE A 343 -4.04 -21.40 0.69
CA PHE A 343 -5.47 -21.13 0.58
C PHE A 343 -5.80 -20.23 -0.60
N ALA A 344 -4.94 -19.26 -0.90
CA ALA A 344 -5.08 -18.40 -2.07
C ALA A 344 -4.97 -19.21 -3.38
N LEU A 345 -4.01 -20.14 -3.45
CA LEU A 345 -3.85 -21.04 -4.61
C LEU A 345 -5.05 -21.98 -4.77
N VAL A 346 -5.53 -22.59 -3.67
CA VAL A 346 -6.73 -23.42 -3.68
C VAL A 346 -7.95 -22.60 -4.11
N GLY A 347 -8.08 -21.36 -3.63
CA GLY A 347 -9.15 -20.44 -3.99
C GLY A 347 -9.16 -20.11 -5.49
N LEU A 348 -8.01 -19.76 -6.05
CA LEU A 348 -7.85 -19.50 -7.48
C LEU A 348 -8.24 -20.72 -8.33
N TYR A 349 -7.76 -21.91 -7.96
CA TYR A 349 -8.05 -23.15 -8.68
C TYR A 349 -9.52 -23.58 -8.58
N LYS A 350 -10.12 -23.45 -7.39
CA LYS A 350 -11.51 -23.86 -7.18
C LYS A 350 -12.51 -22.85 -7.73
N ALA A 351 -12.14 -21.58 -7.87
CA ALA A 351 -12.96 -20.58 -8.54
C ALA A 351 -13.23 -20.95 -10.01
N THR A 352 -12.30 -21.63 -10.69
CA THR A 352 -12.51 -22.07 -12.08
C THR A 352 -13.30 -23.38 -12.20
N SER A 353 -13.60 -24.04 -11.07
CA SER A 353 -14.34 -25.30 -11.03
C SER A 353 -15.81 -25.06 -10.70
N SER A 354 -16.74 -25.76 -11.36
CA SER A 354 -18.16 -25.69 -10.99
C SER A 354 -18.37 -26.28 -9.58
N SER A 355 -18.90 -25.47 -8.66
CA SER A 355 -19.21 -25.89 -7.30
C SER A 355 -20.71 -26.06 -7.11
N GLN A 356 -21.14 -27.24 -6.67
CA GLN A 356 -22.56 -27.54 -6.43
C GLN A 356 -23.16 -26.78 -5.24
N THR A 357 -22.34 -26.17 -4.37
CA THR A 357 -22.79 -25.51 -3.15
C THR A 357 -22.98 -24.00 -3.28
N LEU A 358 -22.47 -23.40 -4.36
CA LEU A 358 -22.55 -21.95 -4.59
C LEU A 358 -23.73 -21.63 -5.50
N THR A 359 -24.35 -20.47 -5.28
CA THR A 359 -25.29 -19.93 -6.27
C THR A 359 -24.56 -19.58 -7.57
N VAL A 360 -25.29 -19.53 -8.68
CA VAL A 360 -24.71 -19.15 -9.99
C VAL A 360 -24.04 -17.78 -9.93
N LEU A 361 -24.66 -16.81 -9.26
CA LEU A 361 -24.08 -15.47 -9.07
C LEU A 361 -22.75 -15.54 -8.31
N GLN A 362 -22.70 -16.25 -7.18
CA GLN A 362 -21.47 -16.43 -6.41
C GLN A 362 -20.36 -17.08 -7.23
N SER A 363 -20.68 -18.18 -7.94
CA SER A 363 -19.74 -18.87 -8.85
C SER A 363 -19.18 -17.90 -9.89
N ASN A 364 -20.05 -17.12 -10.54
CA ASN A 364 -19.66 -16.19 -11.59
C ASN A 364 -18.81 -15.01 -11.07
N ILE A 365 -19.11 -14.48 -9.88
CA ILE A 365 -18.28 -13.45 -9.26
C ILE A 365 -16.87 -14.00 -8.98
N LEU A 366 -16.75 -15.17 -8.35
CA LEU A 366 -15.45 -15.77 -8.04
C LEU A 366 -14.65 -16.12 -9.30
N LYS A 367 -15.30 -16.61 -10.36
CA LYS A 367 -14.67 -16.82 -11.68
C LYS A 367 -14.15 -15.51 -12.26
N THR A 368 -14.94 -14.44 -12.16
CA THR A 368 -14.57 -13.10 -12.65
C THR A 368 -13.36 -12.54 -11.92
N LEU A 369 -13.37 -12.63 -10.59
CA LEU A 369 -12.26 -12.23 -9.72
C LEU A 369 -10.99 -13.04 -9.98
N SER A 370 -11.10 -14.36 -10.12
CA SER A 370 -9.97 -15.24 -10.45
C SER A 370 -9.38 -14.91 -11.82
N PHE A 371 -10.21 -14.66 -12.84
CA PHE A 371 -9.75 -14.26 -14.16
C PHE A 371 -9.03 -12.91 -14.15
N ALA A 372 -9.49 -11.93 -13.37
CA ALA A 372 -8.80 -10.66 -13.22
C ALA A 372 -7.39 -10.83 -12.62
N VAL A 373 -7.25 -11.69 -11.59
CA VAL A 373 -5.94 -12.04 -11.02
C VAL A 373 -5.04 -12.69 -12.07
N LEU A 374 -5.53 -13.71 -12.78
CA LEU A 374 -4.76 -14.43 -13.80
C LEU A 374 -4.37 -13.53 -14.98
N SER A 375 -5.27 -12.65 -15.42
CA SER A 375 -5.03 -11.71 -16.52
C SER A 375 -3.92 -10.70 -16.17
N MET A 376 -3.98 -10.11 -14.98
CA MET A 376 -2.97 -9.15 -14.54
C MET A 376 -1.61 -9.83 -14.32
N VAL A 377 -1.57 -10.97 -13.62
CA VAL A 377 -0.32 -11.72 -13.39
C VAL A 377 0.28 -12.20 -14.71
N GLY A 378 -0.53 -12.75 -15.62
CA GLY A 378 -0.08 -13.23 -16.92
C GLY A 378 0.52 -12.12 -17.78
N THR A 379 -0.15 -10.97 -17.86
CA THR A 379 0.31 -9.83 -18.65
C THR A 379 1.58 -9.21 -18.07
N LEU A 380 1.62 -8.95 -16.75
CA LEU A 380 2.81 -8.37 -16.11
C LEU A 380 3.99 -9.35 -16.04
N SER A 381 3.78 -10.65 -16.22
CA SER A 381 4.89 -11.61 -16.31
C SER A 381 5.73 -11.43 -17.58
N ILE A 382 5.20 -10.76 -18.61
CA ILE A 382 5.86 -10.52 -19.90
C ILE A 382 6.85 -9.35 -19.84
N ILE A 383 6.63 -8.37 -18.95
CA ILE A 383 7.49 -7.17 -18.86
C ILE A 383 8.80 -7.47 -18.13
N SER A 384 9.90 -6.81 -18.51
CA SER A 384 11.24 -7.06 -17.94
C SER A 384 11.37 -6.65 -16.47
N HIS A 385 10.98 -5.41 -16.14
CA HIS A 385 11.00 -4.89 -14.78
C HIS A 385 9.76 -5.32 -14.01
N LYS A 386 9.93 -5.79 -12.77
CA LYS A 386 8.83 -6.30 -11.95
C LYS A 386 9.03 -5.93 -10.49
N GLU A 387 7.93 -5.55 -9.84
CA GLU A 387 7.89 -5.28 -8.42
C GLU A 387 6.61 -5.86 -7.83
N VAL A 388 6.72 -6.50 -6.67
CA VAL A 388 5.55 -7.07 -5.98
C VAL A 388 4.42 -6.05 -5.75
N ARG A 389 4.74 -4.77 -5.54
CA ARG A 389 3.74 -3.70 -5.37
C ARG A 389 2.85 -3.51 -6.60
N PHE A 390 3.31 -3.85 -7.80
CA PHE A 390 2.51 -3.68 -9.03
C PHE A 390 1.28 -4.59 -9.05
N ILE A 391 1.33 -5.73 -8.34
CA ILE A 391 0.19 -6.65 -8.21
C ILE A 391 -0.49 -6.54 -6.83
N TYR A 392 -0.18 -5.51 -6.05
CA TYR A 392 -0.81 -5.28 -4.74
C TYR A 392 -2.34 -5.15 -4.79
N PRO A 393 -2.97 -4.55 -5.83
CA PRO A 393 -4.43 -4.52 -5.96
C PRO A 393 -5.11 -5.88 -5.99
N LEU A 394 -4.36 -6.97 -6.23
CA LEU A 394 -4.88 -8.33 -6.23
C LEU A 394 -5.04 -8.92 -4.82
N LEU A 395 -4.39 -8.36 -3.79
CA LEU A 395 -4.40 -8.95 -2.45
C LEU A 395 -5.81 -9.08 -1.84
N PRO A 396 -6.68 -8.04 -1.86
CA PRO A 396 -8.06 -8.18 -1.42
C PRO A 396 -8.82 -9.29 -2.14
N ILE A 397 -8.63 -9.41 -3.46
CA ILE A 397 -9.26 -10.44 -4.28
C ILE A 397 -8.80 -11.83 -3.85
N LEU A 398 -7.49 -12.00 -3.64
CA LEU A 398 -6.90 -13.26 -3.17
C LEU A 398 -7.41 -13.64 -1.77
N HIS A 399 -7.61 -12.67 -0.86
CA HIS A 399 -8.21 -12.93 0.45
C HIS A 399 -9.66 -13.39 0.33
N ILE A 400 -10.48 -12.76 -0.53
CA ILE A 400 -11.86 -13.17 -0.79
C ILE A 400 -11.93 -14.59 -1.36
N LEU A 401 -11.07 -14.91 -2.33
CA LEU A 401 -10.99 -16.26 -2.91
C LEU A 401 -10.53 -17.32 -1.90
N ALA A 402 -9.62 -16.97 -0.98
CA ALA A 402 -9.08 -17.86 0.03
C ALA A 402 -10.02 -18.09 1.22
N ALA A 403 -10.86 -17.09 1.58
CA ALA A 403 -11.64 -17.06 2.80
C ALA A 403 -12.51 -18.31 3.05
N PRO A 404 -13.24 -18.87 2.06
CA PRO A 404 -14.02 -20.10 2.28
C PRO A 404 -13.17 -21.30 2.71
N TYR A 405 -11.94 -21.39 2.19
CA TYR A 405 -11.03 -22.50 2.44
C TYR A 405 -10.34 -22.36 3.79
N VAL A 406 -9.95 -21.14 4.15
CA VAL A 406 -9.44 -20.81 5.49
C VAL A 406 -10.50 -21.11 6.54
N PHE A 407 -11.74 -20.64 6.32
CA PHE A 407 -12.87 -20.88 7.21
C PHE A 407 -13.09 -22.37 7.43
N LYS A 408 -13.24 -23.15 6.34
CA LYS A 408 -13.43 -24.60 6.41
C LYS A 408 -12.26 -25.34 7.06
N PHE A 409 -11.04 -24.84 6.89
CA PHE A 409 -9.85 -25.49 7.44
C PHE A 409 -9.69 -25.27 8.94
N PHE A 410 -10.05 -24.08 9.46
CA PHE A 410 -9.84 -23.72 10.87
C PHE A 410 -11.09 -23.74 11.74
N THR A 411 -12.28 -23.94 11.17
CA THR A 411 -13.54 -23.93 11.94
C THR A 411 -14.40 -25.18 11.72
N ILE A 412 -15.21 -25.53 12.72
CA ILE A 412 -16.26 -26.55 12.67
C ILE A 412 -17.56 -25.95 13.19
N PRO A 413 -18.72 -26.15 12.52
CA PRO A 413 -20.02 -25.75 13.05
C PRO A 413 -20.32 -26.42 14.40
N ALA A 414 -20.86 -25.68 15.37
CA ALA A 414 -21.11 -26.21 16.72
C ALA A 414 -22.02 -27.45 16.74
N THR A 415 -22.96 -27.58 15.80
CA THR A 415 -23.84 -28.75 15.64
C THR A 415 -23.11 -30.04 15.25
N SER A 416 -21.94 -29.95 14.61
CA SER A 416 -21.11 -31.12 14.27
C SER A 416 -20.14 -31.52 15.40
N ALA A 417 -19.85 -30.60 16.33
CA ALA A 417 -18.94 -30.87 17.45
C ALA A 417 -19.56 -31.80 18.50
N THR A 418 -20.88 -31.71 18.73
CA THR A 418 -21.60 -32.55 19.71
C THR A 418 -21.81 -33.99 19.21
N ALA A 419 -21.90 -34.20 17.90
CA ALA A 419 -22.03 -35.53 17.31
C ALA A 419 -20.73 -36.36 17.39
N ALA A 420 -19.56 -35.72 17.46
CA ALA A 420 -18.28 -36.40 17.53
C ALA A 420 -17.96 -37.00 18.91
N THR A 421 -18.72 -36.66 19.96
CA THR A 421 -18.54 -37.19 21.33
C THR A 421 -19.52 -38.33 21.67
N THR A 422 -20.49 -38.65 20.80
CA THR A 422 -21.47 -39.70 21.08
C THR A 422 -21.25 -40.90 20.17
N THR A 423 -20.61 -41.93 20.71
CA THR A 423 -20.42 -43.23 20.09
C THR A 423 -21.77 -43.89 19.78
N GLN A 424 -21.91 -44.35 18.53
CA GLN A 424 -22.77 -45.45 18.05
C GLN A 424 -24.21 -45.54 18.59
N THR A 425 -25.18 -45.15 17.76
CA THR A 425 -26.42 -45.93 17.59
C THR A 425 -26.83 -45.89 16.13
N LYS A 426 -26.92 -47.08 15.52
CA LYS A 426 -27.33 -47.29 14.14
C LYS A 426 -28.78 -46.84 13.95
N GLY A 427 -29.03 -45.90 13.04
CA GLY A 427 -30.38 -45.54 12.60
C GLY A 427 -30.37 -44.50 11.48
N ASN A 428 -30.65 -44.97 10.26
CA ASN A 428 -31.08 -44.23 9.06
C ASN A 428 -30.30 -42.96 8.69
N ALA A 429 -29.35 -43.12 7.77
CA ALA A 429 -28.61 -42.05 7.13
C ALA A 429 -29.54 -41.13 6.32
N ALA A 430 -29.91 -39.99 6.91
CA ALA A 430 -30.25 -38.81 6.13
C ALA A 430 -28.98 -38.29 5.44
N ALA A 431 -29.11 -37.86 4.18
CA ALA A 431 -28.02 -37.31 3.39
C ALA A 431 -27.23 -36.24 4.17
N PRO A 432 -25.88 -36.17 4.02
CA PRO A 432 -25.08 -35.18 4.72
C PRO A 432 -25.55 -33.78 4.32
N SER A 433 -26.21 -33.08 5.24
CA SER A 433 -26.48 -31.66 5.09
C SER A 433 -25.13 -30.94 4.97
N SER A 434 -25.05 -30.06 3.98
CA SER A 434 -23.89 -29.22 3.70
C SER A 434 -23.39 -28.54 4.98
N PRO A 435 -22.06 -28.39 5.18
CA PRO A 435 -21.54 -27.68 6.34
C PRO A 435 -22.12 -26.27 6.37
N THR A 436 -22.98 -26.00 7.35
CA THR A 436 -23.61 -24.69 7.52
C THR A 436 -22.53 -23.69 7.92
N THR A 437 -22.30 -22.68 7.08
CA THR A 437 -21.35 -21.59 7.34
C THR A 437 -21.89 -20.53 8.32
N THR A 438 -23.11 -20.75 8.80
CA THR A 438 -23.90 -19.86 9.67
C THR A 438 -23.88 -20.34 11.12
N GLY A 439 -23.94 -19.40 12.06
CA GLY A 439 -24.03 -19.68 13.50
C GLY A 439 -22.69 -19.86 14.22
N PRO A 440 -22.71 -20.27 15.51
CA PRO A 440 -21.50 -20.40 16.32
C PRO A 440 -20.58 -21.50 15.81
N VAL A 441 -19.28 -21.20 15.80
CA VAL A 441 -18.22 -22.09 15.33
C VAL A 441 -17.22 -22.40 16.43
N THR A 442 -16.60 -23.57 16.34
CA THR A 442 -15.45 -23.95 17.19
C THR A 442 -14.19 -24.03 16.37
N LEU A 443 -13.05 -23.66 16.97
CA LEU A 443 -11.75 -23.69 16.29
C LEU A 443 -11.18 -25.12 16.24
N ARG A 444 -10.72 -25.52 15.05
CA ARG A 444 -9.92 -26.73 14.80
C ARG A 444 -8.53 -26.35 14.28
N HIS A 445 -7.60 -27.30 14.30
CA HIS A 445 -6.20 -27.08 13.90
C HIS A 445 -5.54 -25.90 14.64
N LYS A 446 -5.82 -25.78 15.94
CA LYS A 446 -5.42 -24.63 16.78
C LYS A 446 -3.91 -24.36 16.74
N ILE A 447 -3.08 -25.42 16.73
CA ILE A 447 -1.61 -25.29 16.66
C ILE A 447 -1.18 -24.70 15.32
N SER A 448 -1.74 -25.18 14.21
CA SER A 448 -1.46 -24.63 12.88
C SER A 448 -1.90 -23.18 12.76
N LEU A 449 -3.06 -22.82 13.31
CA LEU A 449 -3.53 -21.44 13.37
C LEU A 449 -2.59 -20.58 14.22
N ALA A 450 -2.20 -21.04 15.40
CA ALA A 450 -1.27 -20.32 16.27
C ALA A 450 0.08 -20.09 15.57
N ASN A 451 0.65 -21.11 14.93
CA ASN A 451 1.91 -20.97 14.18
C ASN A 451 1.79 -19.97 13.02
N LEU A 452 0.68 -20.02 12.27
CA LEU A 452 0.39 -19.09 11.19
C LEU A 452 0.34 -17.64 11.71
N LEU A 453 -0.42 -17.40 12.77
CA LEU A 453 -0.58 -16.08 13.37
C LEU A 453 0.72 -15.56 13.99
N SER A 454 1.46 -16.42 14.69
CA SER A 454 2.76 -16.07 15.27
C SER A 454 3.77 -15.70 14.19
N LEU A 455 3.84 -16.45 13.09
CA LEU A 455 4.74 -16.11 11.98
C LEU A 455 4.35 -14.78 11.33
N ASN A 456 3.05 -14.54 11.11
CA ASN A 456 2.58 -13.27 10.57
C ASN A 456 2.93 -12.09 11.49
N LEU A 457 2.72 -12.26 12.80
CA LEU A 457 3.03 -11.24 13.80
C LEU A 457 4.53 -10.96 13.86
N LEU A 458 5.37 -11.99 13.85
CA LEU A 458 6.84 -11.83 13.85
C LEU A 458 7.31 -11.07 12.62
N LEU A 459 6.80 -11.41 11.43
CA LEU A 459 7.12 -10.71 10.19
C LEU A 459 6.66 -9.25 10.24
N ALA A 460 5.43 -9.01 10.68
CA ALA A 460 4.88 -7.66 10.81
C ALA A 460 5.72 -6.80 11.77
N ILE A 461 6.07 -7.32 12.95
CA ILE A 461 6.89 -6.62 13.94
C ILE A 461 8.30 -6.36 13.40
N TYR A 462 8.95 -7.38 12.82
CA TYR A 462 10.30 -7.24 12.27
C TYR A 462 10.37 -6.14 11.21
N LEU A 463 9.47 -6.21 10.23
CA LEU A 463 9.42 -5.24 9.14
C LEU A 463 9.04 -3.83 9.65
N SER A 464 8.24 -3.73 10.71
CA SER A 464 7.79 -2.42 11.21
C SER A 464 8.82 -1.68 12.06
N LEU A 465 9.71 -2.41 12.76
CA LEU A 465 10.57 -1.84 13.79
C LEU A 465 12.06 -2.07 13.56
N PHE A 466 12.45 -3.15 12.87
CA PHE A 466 13.84 -3.62 12.86
C PHE A 466 14.50 -3.61 11.47
N HIS A 467 13.74 -3.63 10.39
CA HIS A 467 14.28 -3.61 9.03
C HIS A 467 14.35 -2.18 8.49
N GLN A 468 15.56 -1.65 8.24
CA GLN A 468 15.79 -0.28 7.77
C GLN A 468 15.22 0.87 8.64
N PRO A 469 15.34 0.86 9.99
CA PRO A 469 14.86 1.98 10.82
C PRO A 469 15.82 3.19 10.81
N ALA A 470 17.12 2.97 10.58
CA ALA A 470 18.13 4.03 10.64
C ALA A 470 17.89 5.16 9.62
N ALA A 471 17.35 4.82 8.46
CA ALA A 471 17.02 5.77 7.41
C ALA A 471 16.01 6.86 7.83
N LEU A 472 15.12 6.56 8.79
CA LEU A 472 14.18 7.55 9.34
C LEU A 472 14.74 8.25 10.57
N SER A 473 15.43 7.52 11.45
CA SER A 473 15.95 8.09 12.68
C SER A 473 17.10 9.07 12.45
N VAL A 474 17.91 8.91 11.39
CA VAL A 474 18.94 9.89 11.04
C VAL A 474 18.35 11.25 10.65
N ILE A 475 17.22 11.27 9.96
CA ILE A 475 16.55 12.52 9.58
C ILE A 475 15.99 13.21 10.83
N THR A 476 15.46 12.41 11.77
CA THR A 476 15.01 12.94 13.07
C THR A 476 16.18 13.53 13.86
N PHE A 477 17.33 12.87 13.88
CA PHE A 477 18.56 13.36 14.50
C PHE A 477 18.99 14.70 13.89
N LEU A 478 19.16 14.77 12.56
CA LEU A 478 19.59 15.98 11.87
C LEU A 478 18.62 17.15 12.09
N ARG A 479 17.30 16.90 12.03
CA ARG A 479 16.30 17.94 12.31
C ARG A 479 16.42 18.46 13.75
N THR A 480 16.56 17.56 14.72
CA THR A 480 16.67 17.93 16.14
C THR A 480 17.95 18.73 16.41
N GLU A 481 19.08 18.34 15.81
CA GLU A 481 20.32 19.10 15.90
C GLU A 481 20.20 20.47 15.24
N PHE A 482 19.53 20.56 14.08
CA PHE A 482 19.27 21.84 13.43
C PHE A 482 18.40 22.76 14.29
N GLU A 483 17.33 22.23 14.89
CA GLU A 483 16.46 22.96 15.83
C GLU A 483 17.24 23.50 17.05
N ARG A 484 18.21 22.73 17.53
CA ARG A 484 19.07 23.09 18.66
C ARG A 484 20.09 24.17 18.30
N ILE A 485 20.71 24.10 17.12
CA ILE A 485 21.80 24.98 16.71
C ILE A 485 21.27 26.29 16.11
N HIS A 486 20.16 26.23 15.36
CA HIS A 486 19.63 27.35 14.57
C HIS A 486 18.17 27.70 14.97
N PRO A 487 17.88 28.07 16.24
CA PRO A 487 16.51 28.31 16.72
C PRO A 487 15.79 29.47 16.00
N ASP A 488 16.54 30.43 15.45
CA ASP A 488 16.00 31.57 14.71
C ASP A 488 15.65 31.23 13.24
N SER A 489 15.94 30.00 12.80
CA SER A 489 15.81 29.55 11.41
C SER A 489 14.74 28.48 11.20
N LEU A 490 13.77 28.39 12.12
CA LEU A 490 12.73 27.34 12.12
C LEU A 490 11.47 27.74 11.35
N SER A 491 11.57 28.72 10.46
CA SER A 491 10.47 29.15 9.60
C SER A 491 10.34 28.24 8.38
N LEU A 492 9.11 27.87 8.04
CA LEU A 492 8.78 27.27 6.73
C LEU A 492 8.74 28.32 5.62
N ASP A 493 8.54 29.59 5.98
CA ASP A 493 8.53 30.71 5.04
C ASP A 493 9.97 31.11 4.66
N SER A 494 10.33 30.85 3.41
CA SER A 494 11.66 31.01 2.81
C SER A 494 12.21 32.44 2.74
N SER A 495 11.49 33.45 3.23
CA SER A 495 11.80 34.87 2.99
C SER A 495 13.06 35.40 3.71
N LEU A 496 13.75 34.58 4.50
CA LEU A 496 14.92 34.96 5.30
C LEU A 496 16.12 34.03 5.09
N LEU A 497 16.36 33.56 3.86
CA LEU A 497 17.56 32.78 3.54
C LEU A 497 18.82 33.66 3.54
N GLN A 498 19.33 33.95 4.75
CA GLN A 498 20.77 34.17 4.92
C GLN A 498 21.51 32.93 4.43
N LYS A 499 22.72 33.12 3.88
CA LYS A 499 23.55 32.01 3.41
C LYS A 499 23.95 31.15 4.62
N GLN A 500 23.18 30.10 4.88
CA GLN A 500 23.45 29.13 5.94
C GLN A 500 24.46 28.09 5.48
N GLU A 501 25.13 27.48 6.46
CA GLU A 501 26.05 26.36 6.28
C GLU A 501 25.41 25.20 5.50
N LEU A 502 26.21 24.40 4.80
CA LEU A 502 25.78 23.09 4.36
C LEU A 502 25.66 22.17 5.58
N PHE A 503 24.44 21.91 6.04
CA PHE A 503 24.22 21.20 7.31
C PHE A 503 24.54 19.71 7.22
N ALA A 504 24.16 19.05 6.11
CA ALA A 504 24.38 17.61 5.95
C ALA A 504 24.71 17.20 4.51
N LEU A 505 25.69 16.31 4.35
CA LEU A 505 26.01 15.63 3.09
C LEU A 505 25.76 14.13 3.24
N PHE A 506 24.90 13.57 2.41
CA PHE A 506 24.57 12.14 2.39
C PHE A 506 25.39 11.42 1.32
N LEU A 507 26.43 10.73 1.75
CA LEU A 507 27.22 9.78 0.96
C LEU A 507 26.65 8.37 1.11
N THR A 508 25.36 8.26 0.82
CA THR A 508 24.59 7.01 0.83
C THR A 508 24.11 6.70 -0.59
N PRO A 509 23.72 5.46 -0.93
CA PRO A 509 23.01 5.22 -2.18
C PRO A 509 21.83 6.19 -2.31
N CYS A 510 21.53 6.65 -3.52
CA CYS A 510 20.50 7.67 -3.73
C CYS A 510 19.16 7.28 -3.09
N HIS A 511 18.41 8.28 -2.63
CA HIS A 511 17.08 8.10 -2.03
C HIS A 511 17.03 7.04 -0.91
N SER A 512 18.10 6.91 -0.11
CA SER A 512 18.14 6.02 1.06
C SER A 512 17.37 6.55 2.26
N THR A 513 17.04 7.85 2.27
CA THR A 513 16.31 8.53 3.34
C THR A 513 15.20 9.41 2.73
N PRO A 514 14.15 9.74 3.50
CA PRO A 514 13.25 10.84 3.15
C PRO A 514 14.01 12.16 3.06
N TRP A 515 13.42 13.15 2.39
CA TRP A 515 14.02 14.47 2.23
C TRP A 515 13.25 15.56 2.97
N ARG A 516 12.71 16.57 2.27
CA ARG A 516 12.17 17.78 2.89
C ARG A 516 10.93 17.53 3.72
N SER A 517 10.11 16.56 3.31
CA SER A 517 8.94 16.13 4.08
C SER A 517 9.25 15.68 5.51
N HIS A 518 10.53 15.39 5.83
CA HIS A 518 11.00 14.99 7.16
C HIS A 518 12.09 15.91 7.72
N LEU A 519 12.97 16.48 6.87
CA LEU A 519 13.96 17.50 7.28
C LEU A 519 13.32 18.85 7.63
N ALA A 520 12.10 19.10 7.17
CA ALA A 520 11.26 20.26 7.50
C ALA A 520 11.76 21.61 6.95
N TYR A 521 12.84 22.14 7.51
CA TYR A 521 13.18 23.56 7.42
C TYR A 521 13.97 23.88 6.16
N PRO A 522 13.52 24.76 5.25
CA PRO A 522 14.26 25.11 4.04
C PRO A 522 15.70 25.59 4.31
N ALA A 523 15.90 26.23 5.46
CA ALA A 523 17.17 26.71 5.96
C ALA A 523 18.18 25.57 6.25
N LEU A 524 17.70 24.38 6.63
CA LEU A 524 18.49 23.15 6.73
C LEU A 524 18.87 22.70 5.32
N ARG A 525 20.03 23.16 4.86
CA ARG A 525 20.67 22.79 3.58
C ARG A 525 21.28 21.41 3.70
N ALA A 526 20.95 20.54 2.76
CA ALA A 526 21.57 19.22 2.64
C ALA A 526 21.80 18.87 1.17
N ARG A 527 22.75 17.98 0.91
CA ARG A 527 23.00 17.35 -0.41
C ARG A 527 23.05 15.84 -0.25
N ALA A 528 22.60 15.10 -1.25
CA ALA A 528 22.82 13.66 -1.34
C ALA A 528 23.30 13.27 -2.73
N LEU A 529 23.95 12.11 -2.82
CA LEU A 529 24.29 11.50 -4.11
C LEU A 529 23.01 11.25 -4.93
N THR A 530 23.03 11.69 -6.19
CA THR A 530 21.94 11.52 -7.14
C THR A 530 22.04 10.19 -7.89
N CYS A 531 20.92 9.73 -8.44
CA CYS A 531 20.90 8.59 -9.36
C CYS A 531 20.01 8.89 -10.57
N GLU A 532 20.27 10.03 -11.20
CA GLU A 532 19.52 10.41 -12.38
C GLU A 532 19.81 9.45 -13.53
N PRO A 533 18.79 8.97 -14.26
CA PRO A 533 19.03 8.16 -15.44
C PRO A 533 19.67 9.00 -16.55
N PRO A 534 20.37 8.37 -17.52
CA PRO A 534 21.03 9.08 -18.62
C PRO A 534 20.03 9.51 -19.69
N LEU A 535 19.15 10.46 -19.36
CA LEU A 535 18.03 10.88 -20.22
C LEU A 535 18.49 11.57 -21.51
N HIS A 536 19.70 12.13 -21.52
CA HIS A 536 20.28 12.84 -22.66
C HIS A 536 20.96 11.92 -23.69
N THR A 537 21.20 10.65 -23.35
CA THR A 537 21.86 9.69 -24.25
C THR A 537 20.85 8.96 -25.14
N GLN A 538 21.28 8.42 -26.29
CA GLN A 538 20.36 7.68 -27.17
C GLN A 538 20.08 6.26 -26.62
N PRO A 539 18.84 5.75 -26.69
CA PRO A 539 18.53 4.35 -26.36
C PRO A 539 19.43 3.36 -27.12
N GLY A 540 20.03 2.41 -26.39
CA GLY A 540 20.89 1.38 -26.98
C GLY A 540 22.30 1.86 -27.40
N SER A 541 22.65 3.12 -27.16
CA SER A 541 24.02 3.63 -27.38
C SER A 541 25.03 3.01 -26.42
N GLU A 542 26.30 3.03 -26.81
CA GLU A 542 27.41 2.63 -25.94
C GLU A 542 27.51 3.54 -24.71
N GLU A 543 27.39 4.85 -24.90
CA GLU A 543 27.33 5.85 -23.83
C GLU A 543 26.27 5.53 -22.77
N ARG A 544 25.07 5.07 -23.17
CA ARG A 544 24.02 4.65 -22.22
C ARG A 544 24.34 3.35 -21.49
N ARG A 545 25.12 2.44 -22.10
CA ARG A 545 25.52 1.17 -21.47
C ARG A 545 26.63 1.38 -20.44
N ASP A 546 27.51 2.35 -20.68
CA ASP A 546 28.64 2.67 -19.81
C ASP A 546 28.32 3.77 -18.80
N TYR A 547 27.10 4.31 -18.83
CA TYR A 547 26.67 5.35 -17.90
C TYR A 547 26.68 4.85 -16.45
N MET A 548 27.31 5.64 -15.58
CA MET A 548 27.26 5.48 -14.12
C MET A 548 26.71 6.76 -13.51
N ASP A 549 25.69 6.64 -12.67
CA ASP A 549 25.18 7.77 -11.91
C ASP A 549 26.13 8.18 -10.77
N GLU A 550 25.84 9.29 -10.09
CA GLU A 550 26.71 9.85 -9.05
C GLU A 550 26.92 8.87 -7.89
N ALA A 551 25.87 8.17 -7.45
CA ALA A 551 25.98 7.16 -6.41
C ALA A 551 26.81 5.97 -6.87
N ASP A 552 26.62 5.49 -8.10
CA ASP A 552 27.41 4.38 -8.65
C ASP A 552 28.89 4.75 -8.84
N ARG A 553 29.21 5.99 -9.23
CA ARG A 553 30.60 6.48 -9.30
C ARG A 553 31.24 6.55 -7.92
N PHE A 554 30.53 7.05 -6.91
CA PHE A 554 31.03 7.04 -5.52
C PHE A 554 31.29 5.62 -5.00
N TYR A 555 30.40 4.65 -5.28
CA TYR A 555 30.56 3.26 -4.82
C TYR A 555 31.41 2.38 -5.74
N LYS A 556 32.04 2.96 -6.76
CA LYS A 556 32.99 2.26 -7.63
C LYS A 556 34.30 2.05 -6.87
N LYS A 557 34.74 0.80 -6.74
CA LYS A 557 36.05 0.48 -6.16
C LYS A 557 37.17 0.89 -7.11
N SER A 558 38.23 1.48 -6.57
CA SER A 558 39.45 1.79 -7.31
C SER A 558 40.60 0.89 -6.83
N GLU A 559 41.29 0.24 -7.76
CA GLU A 559 42.51 -0.52 -7.44
C GLU A 559 43.66 0.41 -7.01
N GLU A 560 43.65 1.67 -7.47
CA GLU A 560 44.66 2.68 -7.12
C GLU A 560 44.50 3.17 -5.67
N GLU A 561 43.29 3.06 -5.11
CA GLU A 561 42.95 3.46 -3.74
C GLU A 561 42.75 2.24 -2.82
N ASP A 562 43.63 1.23 -2.95
CA ASP A 562 43.63 0.01 -2.11
C ASP A 562 42.30 -0.78 -2.13
N GLY A 563 41.50 -0.64 -3.19
CA GLY A 563 40.18 -1.27 -3.29
C GLY A 563 39.06 -0.55 -2.52
N LEU A 564 39.33 0.64 -1.98
CA LEU A 564 38.34 1.55 -1.41
C LEU A 564 37.49 2.17 -2.52
N TYR A 565 36.32 2.67 -2.13
CA TYR A 565 35.42 3.40 -3.02
C TYR A 565 35.35 4.87 -2.61
N GLY A 566 35.01 5.75 -3.53
CA GLY A 566 34.68 7.14 -3.24
C GLY A 566 35.85 8.11 -3.10
N VAL A 567 37.08 7.67 -2.82
CA VAL A 567 38.23 8.58 -2.60
C VAL A 567 38.49 9.49 -3.81
N GLU A 568 38.59 8.91 -5.01
CA GLU A 568 38.75 9.67 -6.26
C GLU A 568 37.55 10.58 -6.52
N PHE A 569 36.33 10.08 -6.29
CA PHE A 569 35.10 10.88 -6.44
C PHE A 569 35.09 12.09 -5.50
N LEU A 570 35.51 11.94 -4.24
CA LEU A 570 35.62 13.03 -3.28
C LEU A 570 36.68 14.05 -3.74
N ARG A 571 37.83 13.56 -4.23
CA ARG A 571 38.95 14.39 -4.70
C ARG A 571 38.61 15.19 -5.95
N GLU A 572 38.01 14.56 -6.95
CA GLU A 572 37.89 15.08 -8.32
C GLU A 572 36.48 15.58 -8.68
N GLU A 573 35.42 14.99 -8.12
CA GLU A 573 34.04 15.36 -8.45
C GLU A 573 33.40 16.24 -7.36
N MET A 574 33.53 15.87 -6.08
CA MET A 574 32.90 16.62 -4.98
C MET A 574 33.67 17.91 -4.67
N TRP A 575 34.96 17.76 -4.41
CA TRP A 575 35.82 18.89 -4.05
C TRP A 575 36.87 19.21 -5.12
N GLY A 576 36.81 18.59 -6.29
CA GLY A 576 37.80 18.68 -7.38
C GLY A 576 38.00 20.03 -8.04
N GLY A 577 36.99 20.89 -8.06
CA GLY A 577 36.99 22.04 -8.94
C GLY A 577 38.00 23.15 -8.61
N ASP A 578 39.00 23.34 -9.51
CA ASP A 578 39.56 24.64 -9.87
C ASP A 578 38.76 25.23 -11.04
N GLY A 579 37.46 25.46 -10.83
CA GLY A 579 36.56 26.16 -11.74
C GLY A 579 36.72 25.88 -13.24
N LEU A 580 36.48 24.66 -13.72
CA LEU A 580 35.97 24.35 -15.09
C LEU A 580 35.97 22.83 -15.34
N THR A 581 34.82 22.17 -15.17
CA THR A 581 34.19 21.24 -16.14
C THR A 581 32.89 20.63 -15.59
N SER A 582 31.87 20.68 -16.46
CA SER A 582 30.71 19.77 -16.61
C SER A 582 29.78 19.46 -15.43
N GLY A 583 28.59 20.09 -15.45
CA GLY A 583 27.38 19.49 -14.87
C GLY A 583 26.77 20.16 -13.65
N GLY A 584 26.69 21.50 -13.61
CA GLY A 584 25.74 22.20 -12.74
C GLY A 584 26.29 22.69 -11.40
N GLY A 585 27.26 23.61 -11.42
CA GLY A 585 27.62 24.44 -10.27
C GLY A 585 29.11 24.68 -10.15
N ALA A 586 29.55 25.93 -10.35
CA ALA A 586 30.92 26.35 -10.15
C ALA A 586 31.27 26.42 -8.64
N GLN A 587 32.53 26.12 -8.31
CA GLN A 587 33.14 25.94 -6.97
C GLN A 587 32.98 24.52 -6.41
N GLY A 588 34.10 23.92 -5.95
CA GLY A 588 34.05 22.68 -5.17
C GLY A 588 33.09 22.84 -3.99
N GLU A 589 32.48 21.74 -3.56
CA GLU A 589 31.43 21.76 -2.55
C GLU A 589 31.87 22.44 -1.24
N GLU A 590 30.92 23.11 -0.58
CA GLU A 590 31.12 23.56 0.80
C GLU A 590 31.37 22.35 1.70
N ILE A 591 32.29 22.46 2.66
CA ILE A 591 32.48 21.39 3.65
C ILE A 591 31.21 21.32 4.50
N PRO A 592 30.52 20.17 4.59
CA PRO A 592 29.30 20.08 5.39
C PRO A 592 29.61 20.06 6.88
N ARG A 593 28.66 20.44 7.75
CA ARG A 593 28.76 20.16 9.19
C ARG A 593 28.74 18.66 9.46
N TYR A 594 27.78 17.96 8.86
CA TYR A 594 27.62 16.52 9.03
C TYR A 594 27.82 15.75 7.72
N ILE A 595 28.58 14.67 7.76
CA ILE A 595 28.63 13.65 6.71
C ILE A 595 27.81 12.45 7.19
N VAL A 596 26.91 11.96 6.35
CA VAL A 596 26.04 10.81 6.62
C VAL A 596 26.37 9.70 5.66
N GLY A 597 26.58 8.48 6.17
CA GLY A 597 26.95 7.34 5.34
C GLY A 597 26.74 6.01 6.03
N PHE A 598 26.62 4.94 5.24
CA PHE A 598 26.53 3.58 5.78
C PHE A 598 27.90 3.09 6.26
N GLU A 599 27.86 2.10 7.14
CA GLU A 599 29.02 1.36 7.61
C GLU A 599 29.81 0.82 6.41
N GLY A 600 31.12 1.06 6.45
CA GLY A 600 32.05 0.73 5.37
C GLY A 600 32.64 1.95 4.67
N ILE A 601 31.97 3.12 4.65
CA ILE A 601 32.54 4.29 3.98
C ILE A 601 33.60 5.01 4.82
N GLU A 602 33.70 4.68 6.12
CA GLU A 602 34.57 5.35 7.09
C GLU A 602 36.04 5.32 6.68
N GLU A 603 36.52 4.18 6.14
CA GLU A 603 37.91 4.04 5.68
C GLU A 603 38.19 4.95 4.48
N SER A 604 37.26 5.05 3.53
CA SER A 604 37.35 5.99 2.40
C SER A 604 37.40 7.45 2.86
N LEU A 605 36.58 7.81 3.84
CA LEU A 605 36.57 9.17 4.39
C LEU A 605 37.89 9.49 5.08
N LYS A 606 38.43 8.58 5.90
CA LYS A 606 39.73 8.76 6.55
C LYS A 606 40.86 8.84 5.53
N LYS A 607 40.86 7.96 4.52
CA LYS A 607 41.85 8.00 3.43
C LYS A 607 41.86 9.38 2.75
N PHE A 608 40.68 9.94 2.47
CA PHE A 608 40.58 11.27 1.89
C PHE A 608 41.01 12.39 2.85
N PHE A 609 40.38 12.52 4.02
CA PHE A 609 40.64 13.67 4.90
C PHE A 609 41.99 13.60 5.65
N GLU A 610 42.50 12.40 5.95
CA GLU A 610 43.71 12.20 6.77
C GLU A 610 44.95 11.81 5.96
N GLU A 611 44.83 11.38 4.70
CA GLU A 611 45.99 10.99 3.88
C GLU A 611 46.12 11.84 2.62
N ASP A 612 45.02 12.08 1.90
CA ASP A 612 45.01 12.89 0.68
C ASP A 612 45.43 14.35 0.95
N LYS A 613 46.26 14.89 0.05
CA LYS A 613 46.76 16.27 0.18
C LYS A 613 45.61 17.28 0.25
N LYS A 614 44.60 17.12 -0.60
CA LYS A 614 43.49 18.07 -0.73
C LYS A 614 42.54 17.96 0.45
N GLY A 615 42.22 16.74 0.89
CA GLY A 615 41.39 16.51 2.07
C GLY A 615 42.03 17.06 3.35
N LYS A 616 43.35 16.93 3.52
CA LYS A 616 44.08 17.51 4.66
C LYS A 616 43.99 19.03 4.75
N GLU A 617 44.03 19.70 3.60
CA GLU A 617 43.94 21.16 3.52
C GLU A 617 42.56 21.70 3.94
N MET A 618 41.54 20.83 4.05
CA MET A 618 40.18 21.20 4.47
C MET A 618 39.99 21.33 5.99
N GLY A 619 40.94 20.86 6.80
CA GLY A 619 40.85 20.97 8.27
C GLY A 619 39.70 20.17 8.89
N VAL A 620 39.25 19.10 8.24
CA VAL A 620 38.16 18.24 8.71
C VAL A 620 38.69 17.23 9.74
N GLU A 621 38.04 17.17 10.90
CA GLU A 621 38.24 16.12 11.90
C GLU A 621 36.95 15.30 12.05
N LEU A 622 36.96 14.07 11.53
CA LEU A 622 35.77 13.22 11.52
C LEU A 622 35.45 12.67 12.91
N ASN A 623 34.45 13.26 13.55
CA ASN A 623 33.97 12.84 14.86
C ASN A 623 32.63 12.12 14.73
N LYS A 624 32.58 10.84 15.08
CA LYS A 624 31.34 10.06 15.06
C LYS A 624 30.39 10.54 16.15
N VAL A 625 29.30 11.20 15.77
CA VAL A 625 28.32 11.79 16.71
C VAL A 625 27.04 10.98 16.81
N TRP A 626 26.74 10.14 15.82
CA TRP A 626 25.55 9.31 15.82
C TRP A 626 25.76 8.02 15.02
N GLU A 627 25.13 6.93 15.46
CA GLU A 627 24.97 5.71 14.67
C GLU A 627 23.60 5.07 14.91
N GLY A 628 23.05 4.44 13.88
CA GLY A 628 21.76 3.76 13.93
C GLY A 628 21.81 2.42 13.22
N TRP A 629 21.25 1.39 13.83
CA TRP A 629 21.15 0.05 13.24
C TRP A 629 20.16 0.04 12.05
N ASN A 630 20.59 -0.40 10.85
CA ASN A 630 19.71 -0.42 9.66
C ASN A 630 19.07 -1.79 9.36
N GLY A 631 19.20 -2.76 10.25
CA GLY A 631 18.64 -4.11 10.08
C GLY A 631 19.67 -5.18 9.81
N ALA A 632 19.24 -6.44 9.91
CA ALA A 632 20.13 -7.60 9.82
C ALA A 632 20.57 -7.92 8.39
N PHE A 633 19.78 -7.52 7.40
CA PHE A 633 20.06 -7.73 5.98
C PHE A 633 19.47 -6.59 5.16
N ASN A 634 20.07 -6.36 3.98
CA ASN A 634 19.56 -5.47 2.95
C ASN A 634 19.91 -6.08 1.58
N GLU A 635 18.95 -5.98 0.65
CA GLU A 635 19.12 -6.38 -0.75
C GLU A 635 20.24 -5.61 -1.43
N ASP A 636 20.38 -4.32 -1.14
CA ASP A 636 21.51 -3.50 -1.56
C ASP A 636 22.61 -3.60 -0.49
N TRP A 637 23.76 -4.17 -0.87
CA TRP A 637 24.89 -4.33 0.04
C TRP A 637 25.41 -2.99 0.56
N ARG A 638 25.23 -1.91 -0.20
CA ARG A 638 25.66 -0.54 0.16
C ARG A 638 24.83 0.06 1.30
N ARG A 639 23.68 -0.54 1.64
CA ARG A 639 22.76 -0.10 2.71
C ARG A 639 22.79 -1.01 3.95
N ARG A 640 23.75 -1.94 4.02
CA ARG A 640 23.90 -2.89 5.14
C ARG A 640 24.62 -2.24 6.32
N GLY A 641 24.48 -2.86 7.49
CA GLY A 641 25.16 -2.43 8.72
C GLY A 641 24.48 -1.23 9.36
N LYS A 642 25.28 -0.38 10.00
CA LYS A 642 24.80 0.85 10.62
C LYS A 642 24.79 2.01 9.63
N LEU A 643 23.89 2.96 9.83
CA LEU A 643 24.01 4.29 9.27
C LEU A 643 24.69 5.18 10.30
N VAL A 644 25.65 6.01 9.89
CA VAL A 644 26.53 6.76 10.77
C VAL A 644 26.54 8.23 10.35
N VAL A 645 26.64 9.12 11.35
CA VAL A 645 26.84 10.54 11.14
C VAL A 645 28.17 10.95 11.76
N TRP A 646 29.01 11.60 10.96
CA TRP A 646 30.26 12.21 11.36
C TRP A 646 30.13 13.74 11.34
N ASP A 647 30.47 14.39 12.44
CA ASP A 647 30.72 15.83 12.49
C ASP A 647 32.10 16.10 11.90
N THR A 648 32.22 17.17 11.09
CA THR A 648 33.48 17.56 10.46
C THR A 648 34.35 18.45 11.34
N GLY A 649 33.81 19.00 12.43
CA GLY A 649 34.53 19.89 13.36
C GLY A 649 34.74 21.32 12.84
N VAL A 650 34.49 21.58 11.55
CA VAL A 650 34.77 22.87 10.89
C VAL A 650 33.92 24.01 11.47
N TYR A 651 32.71 23.71 11.93
CA TYR A 651 31.76 24.72 12.36
C TYR A 651 31.64 24.90 13.89
N ASP A 652 32.46 24.20 14.68
CA ASP A 652 32.44 24.31 16.15
C ASP A 652 33.13 25.60 16.66
N GLU A 653 34.13 26.10 15.94
CA GLU A 653 34.79 27.37 16.27
C GLU A 653 33.87 28.58 16.05
N VAL A 654 33.03 28.55 15.02
CA VAL A 654 32.06 29.63 14.71
C VAL A 654 31.01 29.78 15.81
N VAL A 655 30.53 28.67 16.37
CA VAL A 655 29.59 28.67 17.51
C VAL A 655 30.29 29.12 18.79
N ALA A 656 31.56 28.77 18.98
CA ALA A 656 32.36 29.24 20.11
C ALA A 656 32.66 30.74 20.04
N GLU A 657 32.93 31.30 18.86
CA GLU A 657 33.10 32.74 18.63
C GLU A 657 31.80 33.53 18.78
N GLN A 658 30.67 33.01 18.27
CA GLN A 658 29.36 33.61 18.51
C GLN A 658 29.01 33.62 20.01
N LYS A 659 29.29 32.53 20.74
CA LYS A 659 29.11 32.52 22.20
C LYS A 659 30.05 33.50 22.92
N ARG A 660 31.29 33.68 22.47
CA ARG A 660 32.25 34.65 23.04
C ARG A 660 31.94 36.12 22.73
N SER A 661 31.08 36.42 21.77
CA SER A 661 30.65 37.80 21.46
C SER A 661 29.35 38.21 22.16
N VAL A 662 28.64 37.25 22.77
CA VAL A 662 27.42 37.45 23.56
C VAL A 662 27.70 37.51 25.07
N PHE A 663 28.89 37.08 25.50
CA PHE A 663 29.43 37.26 26.85
C PHE A 663 30.60 38.24 26.82
#